data_AF-A0A937WK67-F1
#
_entry.id   AF-A0A937WK67-F1
#
_cell.length_a   1.000
_cell.length_b   1.000
_cell.length_c   1.000
_cell.angle_alpha   90.00
_cell.angle_beta   90.00
_cell.angle_gamma   90.00
#
_symmetry.space_group_name_H-M   'P 1'
#
loop_
_entity.id
_entity.type
_entity.pdbx_description
1 polymer ?
#
loop_
_entity_poly.entity_id
_entity_poly.type
_entity_poly.pdbx_seq_one_letter_code
_entity_poly.pdbx_strand_id
1 'polypeptide(L)'
;MSKKNLLSLGKLAIVMSTVLVFCWSNSSIAVEKEGVGVTMEYKHVLLENDVKEFHNLIGRFGHHAVAVGDEVYTQPYVYLSLHLVQMRSAGWKDVDFDQIAAVSGVSALFAYEHGTFEPKYAHHLIGMDDRITEATGFGYEWVGFSGINEAWAIIKESVDSGRSVKGWFWENILFAGYQDADKPEDRKIFAMADGPGTFAEWWSWEKFGKEFVDLVTRWGATGLGRQTERVPTKPANEVALRIIKDLVEWSNNPPEQIRKKYPKASFGLAGIELYADHCADMEKYEDFGSCHDINPQWPVRNSSSVYLKRVAKTYKFPDNTFTYLAYVFPDDINTHLLKASDEYKNAYIYWKQFYNHLSYGGEEGWGKIAEHRIAGTEGIRKALEHEKSAIAELKIVLEKANTPKDKKMVLDGVDKYHVKEPLFEGVRVILTYLGEPYSPDYIQGISGAAFRVAGPCPCAPTCSSQMWTTDLIKLLGYEANESIIGWKDDDVTKETQAVIPCIKNALRSGRPVLVWHAFTNAEWDVVTGFDDDKGIFSGRGSYTGLDGYCDAKQTRPQEAAKICPAFGATFIGKKTGTLDARSAELKALREAVRHANDSAETHNGPGIYGLKAYDRWAGAFKNPEKKRETGDSYCYDIYKTTHRAASGFLNEIAPKYPEASEHLRKAAEYFKAEADTLDSGADLLGWKAPEDPDTEHRAKISDLLAKARDNYRAGIGEIEQALKEIDRIK
;
A
#
# COMPACT_ATOMS: atom_id res chain seq x y z
N MET A 1 23.54 52.79 -4.37
CA MET A 1 24.11 52.08 -5.53
C MET A 1 22.95 51.57 -6.40
N SER A 2 23.11 51.73 -7.71
CA SER A 2 22.12 51.65 -8.83
C SER A 2 21.51 50.26 -9.06
N LYS A 3 20.20 50.13 -9.34
CA LYS A 3 19.51 50.20 -10.67
C LYS A 3 19.95 49.17 -11.71
N LYS A 4 19.08 48.17 -11.99
CA LYS A 4 18.57 47.68 -13.30
C LYS A 4 17.71 46.42 -13.08
N ASN A 5 16.37 46.54 -13.00
CA ASN A 5 15.34 46.36 -14.07
C ASN A 5 15.37 44.95 -14.69
N LEU A 6 14.38 44.04 -14.57
CA LEU A 6 12.90 44.09 -14.59
C LEU A 6 12.31 44.44 -15.98
N LEU A 7 11.69 43.42 -16.62
CA LEU A 7 10.74 43.34 -17.76
C LEU A 7 10.97 41.97 -18.45
N SER A 8 10.02 41.15 -18.92
CA SER A 8 8.56 41.10 -18.87
C SER A 8 8.11 39.79 -19.55
N LEU A 9 6.94 39.29 -19.12
CA LEU A 9 6.01 38.39 -19.80
C LEU A 9 6.04 38.36 -21.35
N GLY A 10 5.87 37.17 -21.94
CA GLY A 10 5.41 37.03 -23.34
C GLY A 10 5.65 35.65 -24.01
N LYS A 11 4.70 34.73 -23.83
CA LYS A 11 4.23 33.61 -24.68
C LYS A 11 5.07 33.08 -25.88
N LEU A 12 4.98 31.74 -26.00
CA LEU A 12 4.92 30.91 -27.22
C LEU A 12 6.21 30.68 -28.04
N ALA A 13 6.79 29.48 -27.93
CA ALA A 13 6.92 28.56 -29.06
C ALA A 13 7.46 27.20 -28.58
N ILE A 14 6.74 26.16 -28.98
CA ILE A 14 6.96 24.74 -28.77
C ILE A 14 8.22 24.28 -29.53
N VAL A 15 9.15 23.63 -28.85
CA VAL A 15 10.04 22.61 -29.44
C VAL A 15 10.20 21.48 -28.40
N MET A 16 9.15 20.66 -28.28
CA MET A 16 9.31 19.30 -27.77
C MET A 16 9.68 18.44 -28.98
N SER A 17 10.91 17.94 -29.00
CA SER A 17 11.33 16.87 -29.90
C SER A 17 10.66 15.58 -29.46
N THR A 18 9.46 15.34 -29.98
CA THR A 18 8.75 14.06 -29.85
C THR A 18 9.50 13.01 -30.66
N VAL A 19 10.07 12.03 -29.97
CA VAL A 19 10.45 10.75 -30.55
C VAL A 19 9.16 10.06 -31.00
N LEU A 20 8.90 10.13 -32.30
CA LEU A 20 7.82 9.41 -32.97
C LEU A 20 8.21 7.93 -33.07
N VAL A 21 7.82 7.15 -32.07
CA VAL A 21 7.67 5.70 -32.21
C VAL A 21 6.39 5.47 -33.01
N PHE A 22 6.53 5.12 -34.29
CA PHE A 22 5.41 4.63 -35.10
C PHE A 22 5.04 3.23 -34.61
N CYS A 23 3.95 3.11 -33.84
CA CYS A 23 3.21 1.86 -33.71
C CYS A 23 2.55 1.54 -35.05
N TRP A 24 3.08 0.54 -35.76
CA TRP A 24 2.36 -0.14 -36.84
C TRP A 24 1.33 -1.07 -36.21
N SER A 25 0.08 -0.62 -36.13
CA SER A 25 -1.06 -1.50 -35.85
C SER A 25 -1.37 -2.35 -37.09
N ASN A 26 -1.43 -3.67 -36.90
CA ASN A 26 -1.87 -4.68 -37.85
C ASN A 26 -2.96 -4.19 -38.82
N SER A 27 -2.57 -3.93 -40.06
CA SER A 27 -3.47 -3.92 -41.21
C SER A 27 -2.69 -4.45 -42.40
N SER A 28 -2.97 -5.70 -42.75
CA SER A 28 -2.51 -6.34 -43.98
C SER A 28 -3.11 -5.57 -45.17
N ILE A 29 -2.28 -4.73 -45.82
CA ILE A 29 -2.61 -4.19 -47.14
C ILE A 29 -2.27 -5.27 -48.15
N ALA A 30 -3.29 -6.02 -48.57
CA ALA A 30 -3.21 -6.87 -49.75
C ALA A 30 -3.19 -5.99 -50.99
N VAL A 31 -2.03 -5.87 -51.64
CA VAL A 31 -1.92 -5.34 -53.01
C VAL A 31 -2.13 -6.52 -53.95
N GLU A 32 -3.32 -6.64 -54.53
CA GLU A 32 -3.58 -7.58 -55.62
C GLU A 32 -2.76 -7.17 -56.86
N LYS A 33 -1.65 -7.86 -57.07
CA LYS A 33 -1.05 -8.04 -58.40
C LYS A 33 -1.28 -9.48 -58.81
N GLU A 34 -2.04 -9.67 -59.88
CA GLU A 34 -2.23 -10.96 -60.55
C GLU A 34 -0.87 -11.51 -61.03
N GLY A 35 -0.31 -12.38 -60.21
CA GLY A 35 0.84 -13.21 -60.47
C GLY A 35 0.93 -14.14 -59.27
N VAL A 36 0.89 -15.45 -59.49
CA VAL A 36 0.84 -16.49 -58.43
C VAL A 36 2.16 -16.50 -57.65
N GLY A 37 2.37 -15.49 -56.82
CA GLY A 37 3.39 -15.41 -55.80
C GLY A 37 2.71 -15.69 -54.48
N VAL A 38 2.96 -16.86 -53.91
CA VAL A 38 2.56 -17.18 -52.54
C VAL A 38 3.27 -16.17 -51.64
N THR A 39 2.57 -15.13 -51.19
CA THR A 39 3.07 -14.24 -50.15
C THR A 39 3.09 -15.05 -48.86
N MET A 40 4.28 -15.50 -48.46
CA MET A 40 4.47 -16.09 -47.13
C MET A 40 4.18 -15.01 -46.08
N GLU A 41 3.04 -15.13 -45.41
CA GLU A 41 2.75 -14.33 -44.21
C GLU A 41 3.58 -14.87 -43.06
N TYR A 42 4.56 -14.09 -42.61
CA TYR A 42 5.31 -14.41 -41.40
C TYR A 42 4.50 -14.00 -40.17
N LYS A 43 4.23 -14.94 -39.25
CA LYS A 43 3.64 -14.61 -37.96
C LYS A 43 4.68 -13.85 -37.12
N HIS A 44 4.35 -12.62 -36.75
CA HIS A 44 5.20 -11.76 -35.93
C HIS A 44 4.47 -11.43 -34.63
N VAL A 45 5.09 -11.74 -33.49
CA VAL A 45 4.56 -11.44 -32.16
C VAL A 45 5.61 -10.68 -31.37
N LEU A 46 5.22 -9.56 -30.78
CA LEU A 46 6.07 -8.75 -29.91
C LEU A 46 5.24 -8.28 -28.71
N LEU A 47 5.74 -8.51 -27.50
CA LEU A 47 5.14 -8.05 -26.25
C LEU A 47 5.55 -6.59 -26.02
N GLU A 48 4.81 -5.65 -26.62
CA GLU A 48 5.15 -4.22 -26.57
C GLU A 48 5.23 -3.67 -25.13
N ASN A 49 4.45 -4.22 -24.20
CA ASN A 49 4.50 -3.83 -22.79
C ASN A 49 5.85 -4.17 -22.15
N ASP A 50 6.39 -5.36 -22.39
CA ASP A 50 7.71 -5.78 -21.89
C ASP A 50 8.83 -4.89 -22.43
N VAL A 51 8.77 -4.56 -23.73
CA VAL A 51 9.73 -3.64 -24.36
C VAL A 51 9.64 -2.25 -23.75
N LYS A 52 8.42 -1.75 -23.54
CA LYS A 52 8.18 -0.46 -22.91
C LYS A 52 8.69 -0.41 -21.46
N GLU A 53 8.36 -1.41 -20.64
CA GLU A 53 8.82 -1.47 -19.25
C GLU A 53 10.34 -1.67 -19.17
N PHE A 54 10.94 -2.47 -20.06
CA PHE A 54 12.38 -2.58 -20.18
C PHE A 54 13.02 -1.21 -20.47
N HIS A 55 12.52 -0.45 -21.44
CA HIS A 55 13.06 0.89 -21.72
C HIS A 55 12.85 1.87 -20.56
N ASN A 56 11.67 1.85 -19.93
CA ASN A 56 11.36 2.74 -18.80
C ASN A 56 12.28 2.50 -17.61
N LEU A 57 12.53 1.23 -17.28
CA LEU A 57 13.29 0.84 -16.10
C LEU A 57 14.79 0.81 -16.35
N ILE A 58 15.22 0.38 -17.54
CA ILE A 58 16.61 0.01 -17.85
C ILE A 58 17.10 0.74 -19.11
N GLY A 59 16.46 0.46 -20.26
CA GLY A 59 16.99 0.82 -21.57
C GLY A 59 17.20 2.33 -21.80
N ARG A 60 16.47 3.21 -21.10
CA ARG A 60 16.62 4.67 -21.22
C ARG A 60 18.00 5.20 -20.80
N PHE A 61 18.76 4.44 -20.04
CA PHE A 61 20.06 4.87 -19.54
C PHE A 61 21.19 4.58 -20.54
N GLY A 62 21.00 3.66 -21.47
CA GLY A 62 22.04 3.22 -22.42
C GLY A 62 23.25 2.55 -21.76
N HIS A 63 23.14 2.23 -20.47
CA HIS A 63 24.13 1.52 -19.68
C HIS A 63 23.41 0.72 -18.59
N HIS A 64 24.17 -0.16 -17.93
CA HIS A 64 23.64 -1.08 -16.93
C HIS A 64 23.12 -0.32 -15.69
N ALA A 65 21.82 -0.06 -15.62
CA ALA A 65 21.18 0.72 -14.56
C ALA A 65 19.68 0.44 -14.43
N VAL A 66 19.09 0.64 -13.24
CA VAL A 66 17.64 0.55 -12.99
C VAL A 66 17.12 1.76 -12.23
N ALA A 67 15.96 2.27 -12.63
CA ALA A 67 15.28 3.39 -11.97
C ALA A 67 14.43 2.92 -10.79
N VAL A 68 14.55 3.59 -9.64
CA VAL A 68 13.74 3.31 -8.43
C VAL A 68 13.35 4.62 -7.76
N GLY A 69 12.12 5.10 -8.04
CA GLY A 69 11.70 6.44 -7.61
C GLY A 69 12.63 7.51 -8.19
N ASP A 70 13.22 8.33 -7.31
CA ASP A 70 14.20 9.38 -7.67
C ASP A 70 15.65 8.87 -7.70
N GLU A 71 15.89 7.61 -7.34
CA GLU A 71 17.23 7.00 -7.36
C GLU A 71 17.44 6.22 -8.67
N VAL A 72 18.70 6.16 -9.10
CA VAL A 72 19.16 5.31 -10.20
C VAL A 72 20.27 4.44 -9.64
N TYR A 73 20.07 3.14 -9.69
CA TYR A 73 21.08 2.17 -9.29
C TYR A 73 21.86 1.78 -10.53
N THR A 74 23.16 2.09 -10.54
CA THR A 74 24.09 1.67 -11.60
C THR A 74 24.63 0.28 -11.27
N GLN A 75 24.69 -0.56 -12.28
CA GLN A 75 25.01 -1.97 -12.22
C GLN A 75 24.22 -2.75 -11.13
N PRO A 76 22.88 -2.59 -11.11
CA PRO A 76 22.03 -3.36 -10.20
C PRO A 76 22.08 -4.83 -10.59
N TYR A 77 21.69 -5.75 -9.72
CA TYR A 77 21.54 -7.14 -10.14
C TYR A 77 20.55 -7.27 -11.32
N VAL A 78 21.06 -7.45 -12.55
CA VAL A 78 20.24 -7.56 -13.78
C VAL A 78 19.11 -8.57 -13.61
N TYR A 79 19.43 -9.66 -12.93
CA TYR A 79 18.50 -10.74 -12.63
C TYR A 79 17.19 -10.26 -12.01
N LEU A 80 17.29 -9.29 -11.10
CA LEU A 80 16.17 -8.70 -10.39
C LEU A 80 15.48 -7.61 -11.23
N SER A 81 16.26 -6.85 -12.00
CA SER A 81 15.72 -5.83 -12.91
C SER A 81 14.81 -6.45 -13.98
N LEU A 82 15.20 -7.59 -14.56
CA LEU A 82 14.35 -8.27 -15.55
C LEU A 82 13.12 -8.93 -14.93
N HIS A 83 13.20 -9.42 -13.68
CA HIS A 83 12.00 -9.82 -12.94
C HIS A 83 11.03 -8.65 -12.77
N LEU A 84 11.54 -7.47 -12.42
CA LEU A 84 10.72 -6.28 -12.29
C LEU A 84 10.04 -5.91 -13.61
N VAL A 85 10.75 -6.01 -14.74
CA VAL A 85 10.16 -5.83 -16.08
C VAL A 85 8.99 -6.80 -16.30
N GLN A 86 9.18 -8.10 -16.03
CA GLN A 86 8.13 -9.10 -16.19
C GLN A 86 6.91 -8.80 -15.29
N MET A 87 7.14 -8.48 -14.01
CA MET A 87 6.08 -8.10 -13.07
C MET A 87 5.30 -6.87 -13.52
N ARG A 88 6.01 -5.79 -13.89
CA ARG A 88 5.39 -4.52 -14.33
C ARG A 88 4.57 -4.71 -15.61
N SER A 89 5.09 -5.51 -16.55
CA SER A 89 4.40 -5.84 -17.81
C SER A 89 3.14 -6.68 -17.58
N ALA A 90 3.15 -7.52 -16.56
CA ALA A 90 1.99 -8.26 -16.08
C ALA A 90 1.00 -7.40 -15.25
N GLY A 91 1.23 -6.09 -15.12
CA GLY A 91 0.34 -5.15 -14.43
C GLY A 91 0.59 -4.96 -12.94
N TRP A 92 1.69 -5.50 -12.40
CA TRP A 92 2.02 -5.40 -10.98
C TRP A 92 2.64 -4.03 -10.68
N LYS A 93 1.88 -3.16 -10.02
CA LYS A 93 2.29 -1.77 -9.75
C LYS A 93 2.86 -1.55 -8.36
N ASP A 94 2.57 -2.47 -7.45
CA ASP A 94 2.87 -2.48 -6.03
C ASP A 94 4.20 -3.17 -5.69
N VAL A 95 4.98 -3.58 -6.69
CA VAL A 95 6.32 -4.17 -6.49
C VAL A 95 7.37 -3.34 -7.20
N ASP A 96 8.44 -2.98 -6.48
CA ASP A 96 9.59 -2.29 -7.05
C ASP A 96 10.90 -3.05 -6.81
N PHE A 97 11.99 -2.50 -7.35
CA PHE A 97 13.30 -3.13 -7.27
C PHE A 97 13.76 -3.32 -5.83
N ASP A 98 13.53 -2.34 -4.94
CA ASP A 98 13.96 -2.43 -3.54
C ASP A 98 13.29 -3.59 -2.82
N GLN A 99 12.00 -3.81 -3.08
CA GLN A 99 11.30 -4.96 -2.56
C GLN A 99 11.87 -6.26 -3.12
N ILE A 100 12.04 -6.38 -4.44
CA ILE A 100 12.57 -7.60 -5.08
C ILE A 100 13.99 -7.93 -4.56
N ALA A 101 14.85 -6.92 -4.42
CA ALA A 101 16.22 -7.08 -3.92
C ALA A 101 16.27 -7.53 -2.46
N ALA A 102 15.40 -6.99 -1.60
CA ALA A 102 15.30 -7.44 -0.22
C ALA A 102 14.72 -8.87 -0.13
N VAL A 103 13.59 -9.14 -0.78
CA VAL A 103 12.89 -10.43 -0.61
C VAL A 103 13.61 -11.60 -1.27
N SER A 104 14.39 -11.37 -2.32
CA SER A 104 15.23 -12.39 -2.96
C SER A 104 16.38 -12.88 -2.06
N GLY A 105 16.73 -12.14 -1.01
CA GLY A 105 17.86 -12.42 -0.11
C GLY A 105 19.21 -11.93 -0.64
N VAL A 106 19.25 -11.35 -1.84
CA VAL A 106 20.48 -10.83 -2.45
C VAL A 106 21.11 -9.74 -1.59
N SER A 107 20.29 -8.88 -0.96
CA SER A 107 20.78 -7.78 -0.12
C SER A 107 21.45 -8.23 1.18
N ALA A 108 21.32 -9.50 1.58
CA ALA A 108 21.85 -10.04 2.83
C ALA A 108 23.21 -10.73 2.68
N LEU A 109 23.71 -10.96 1.46
CA LEU A 109 24.86 -11.81 1.22
C LEU A 109 26.03 -11.05 0.58
N PHE A 110 27.17 -11.04 1.27
CA PHE A 110 28.45 -10.62 0.73
C PHE A 110 29.44 -11.78 0.80
N ALA A 111 30.21 -12.00 -0.27
CA ALA A 111 31.20 -13.05 -0.36
C ALA A 111 32.43 -12.51 -1.09
N TYR A 112 33.62 -12.75 -0.55
CA TYR A 112 34.87 -12.22 -1.08
C TYR A 112 35.97 -13.28 -1.05
N GLU A 113 36.48 -13.67 -2.22
CA GLU A 113 37.61 -14.61 -2.34
C GLU A 113 38.92 -13.84 -2.40
N HIS A 114 39.64 -13.84 -1.28
CA HIS A 114 40.86 -13.08 -1.14
C HIS A 114 41.99 -13.48 -2.10
N GLY A 115 42.02 -14.73 -2.57
CA GLY A 115 43.08 -15.24 -3.44
C GLY A 115 43.04 -14.64 -4.85
N THR A 116 41.84 -14.27 -5.33
CA THR A 116 41.63 -13.69 -6.65
C THR A 116 41.22 -12.21 -6.59
N PHE A 117 41.09 -11.65 -5.38
CA PHE A 117 40.59 -10.29 -5.16
C PHE A 117 39.18 -10.07 -5.77
N GLU A 118 38.34 -11.11 -5.76
CA GLU A 118 37.01 -11.11 -6.40
C GLU A 118 35.87 -11.28 -5.38
N PRO A 119 34.91 -10.36 -5.33
CA PRO A 119 33.60 -10.65 -4.78
C PRO A 119 32.92 -11.79 -5.54
N LYS A 120 32.01 -12.53 -4.90
CA LYS A 120 31.32 -13.66 -5.55
C LYS A 120 29.82 -13.42 -5.63
N TYR A 121 29.22 -13.78 -6.77
CA TYR A 121 27.78 -13.85 -6.97
C TYR A 121 27.13 -15.04 -6.23
N ALA A 122 27.32 -15.09 -4.92
CA ALA A 122 26.84 -16.17 -4.08
C ALA A 122 25.29 -16.29 -4.07
N HIS A 123 24.58 -15.22 -4.38
CA HIS A 123 23.13 -15.17 -4.33
C HIS A 123 22.42 -16.01 -5.42
N HIS A 124 23.10 -16.50 -6.47
CA HIS A 124 22.45 -17.37 -7.46
C HIS A 124 22.05 -18.75 -6.91
N LEU A 125 22.50 -19.12 -5.71
CA LEU A 125 22.32 -20.46 -5.15
C LEU A 125 21.40 -20.48 -3.91
N ILE A 126 20.67 -19.40 -3.64
CA ILE A 126 19.77 -19.29 -2.46
C ILE A 126 18.28 -19.47 -2.79
N GLY A 127 17.93 -19.85 -4.03
CA GLY A 127 16.55 -20.03 -4.46
C GLY A 127 15.80 -18.70 -4.55
N MET A 128 16.36 -17.71 -5.26
CA MET A 128 15.78 -16.36 -5.34
C MET A 128 14.35 -16.35 -5.86
N ASP A 129 14.04 -17.17 -6.85
CA ASP A 129 12.71 -17.16 -7.50
C ASP A 129 11.64 -17.65 -6.54
N ASP A 130 11.90 -18.72 -5.80
CA ASP A 130 11.00 -19.21 -4.76
C ASP A 130 10.80 -18.13 -3.70
N ARG A 131 11.87 -17.43 -3.29
CA ARG A 131 11.81 -16.37 -2.28
C ARG A 131 11.02 -15.15 -2.74
N ILE A 132 11.13 -14.77 -4.01
CA ILE A 132 10.36 -13.71 -4.67
C ILE A 132 8.89 -14.16 -4.80
N THR A 133 8.66 -15.38 -5.24
CA THR A 133 7.35 -16.01 -5.41
C THR A 133 6.60 -16.04 -4.08
N GLU A 134 7.22 -16.52 -3.01
CA GLU A 134 6.63 -16.56 -1.67
C GLU A 134 6.24 -15.17 -1.15
N ALA A 135 7.02 -14.15 -1.48
CA ALA A 135 6.83 -12.80 -0.96
C ALA A 135 5.83 -11.96 -1.77
N THR A 136 5.81 -12.14 -3.09
CA THR A 136 5.00 -11.32 -4.01
C THR A 136 3.81 -12.08 -4.57
N GLY A 137 3.91 -13.40 -4.67
CA GLY A 137 2.94 -14.27 -5.36
C GLY A 137 3.19 -14.35 -6.86
N PHE A 138 4.29 -13.76 -7.35
CA PHE A 138 4.68 -13.84 -8.76
C PHE A 138 5.19 -15.24 -9.07
N GLY A 139 4.31 -16.08 -9.63
CA GLY A 139 4.65 -17.45 -9.96
C GLY A 139 5.70 -17.53 -11.07
N TYR A 140 6.67 -18.44 -10.89
CA TYR A 140 7.83 -18.56 -11.76
C TYR A 140 8.28 -20.01 -11.86
N GLU A 141 8.69 -20.44 -13.06
CA GLU A 141 9.27 -21.76 -13.27
C GLU A 141 10.43 -21.74 -14.28
N TRP A 142 11.34 -22.71 -14.15
CA TRP A 142 12.44 -22.92 -15.09
C TRP A 142 12.18 -24.17 -15.94
N VAL A 143 12.21 -23.99 -17.26
CA VAL A 143 12.04 -25.07 -18.24
C VAL A 143 13.38 -25.36 -18.90
N GLY A 144 13.85 -26.60 -18.82
CA GLY A 144 15.09 -27.03 -19.46
C GLY A 144 14.92 -27.22 -20.96
N PHE A 145 16.00 -26.99 -21.72
CA PHE A 145 16.09 -27.32 -23.14
C PHE A 145 17.42 -28.01 -23.48
N SER A 146 17.46 -28.72 -24.60
CA SER A 146 18.63 -29.47 -25.09
C SER A 146 19.20 -28.94 -26.41
N GLY A 147 18.55 -27.96 -27.03
CA GLY A 147 19.04 -27.30 -28.24
C GLY A 147 18.17 -26.14 -28.70
N ILE A 148 18.57 -25.54 -29.82
CA ILE A 148 17.97 -24.30 -30.35
C ILE A 148 16.47 -24.43 -30.67
N ASN A 149 16.04 -25.58 -31.17
CA ASN A 149 14.62 -25.80 -31.52
C ASN A 149 13.74 -25.90 -30.27
N GLU A 150 14.22 -26.52 -29.19
CA GLU A 150 13.48 -26.60 -27.93
C GLU A 150 13.43 -25.25 -27.22
N ALA A 151 14.56 -24.53 -27.16
CA ALA A 151 14.60 -23.17 -26.64
C ALA A 151 13.62 -22.25 -27.39
N TRP A 152 13.61 -22.32 -28.72
CA TRP A 152 12.65 -21.61 -29.56
C TRP A 152 11.20 -21.99 -29.23
N ALA A 153 10.88 -23.27 -29.13
CA ALA A 153 9.53 -23.74 -28.85
C ALA A 153 9.01 -23.19 -27.51
N ILE A 154 9.84 -23.22 -26.46
CA ILE A 154 9.51 -22.68 -25.14
C ILE A 154 9.24 -21.17 -25.21
N ILE A 155 10.11 -20.42 -25.90
CA ILE A 155 9.96 -18.97 -26.03
C ILE A 155 8.70 -18.63 -26.82
N LYS A 156 8.47 -19.31 -27.95
CA LYS A 156 7.29 -19.12 -28.79
C LYS A 156 6.00 -19.41 -28.03
N GLU A 157 5.93 -20.52 -27.30
CA GLU A 157 4.77 -20.88 -26.47
C GLU A 157 4.47 -19.80 -25.43
N SER A 158 5.49 -19.35 -24.69
CA SER A 158 5.33 -18.33 -23.66
C SER A 158 4.92 -16.98 -24.25
N VAL A 159 5.56 -16.54 -25.34
CA VAL A 159 5.23 -15.27 -26.01
C VAL A 159 3.83 -15.32 -26.61
N ASP A 160 3.40 -16.45 -27.19
CA ASP A 160 2.02 -16.66 -27.64
C ASP A 160 1.00 -16.56 -26.49
N SER A 161 1.41 -16.88 -25.26
CA SER A 161 0.60 -16.70 -24.05
C SER A 161 0.66 -15.28 -23.44
N GLY A 162 1.35 -14.35 -24.10
CA GLY A 162 1.50 -12.97 -23.63
C GLY A 162 2.57 -12.80 -22.54
N ARG A 163 3.54 -13.71 -22.42
CA ARG A 163 4.55 -13.72 -21.35
C ARG A 163 5.96 -13.81 -21.91
N SER A 164 6.83 -12.89 -21.49
CA SER A 164 8.25 -12.94 -21.85
C SER A 164 8.99 -14.07 -21.13
N VAL A 165 10.14 -14.48 -21.67
CA VAL A 165 10.96 -15.57 -21.16
C VAL A 165 12.36 -15.08 -20.81
N LYS A 166 12.82 -15.38 -19.61
CA LYS A 166 14.16 -15.03 -19.15
C LYS A 166 15.15 -16.16 -19.45
N GLY A 167 16.37 -15.80 -19.80
CA GLY A 167 17.48 -16.73 -19.97
C GLY A 167 18.78 -16.19 -19.39
N TRP A 168 19.81 -17.03 -19.38
CA TRP A 168 21.16 -16.66 -18.97
C TRP A 168 21.96 -16.10 -20.16
N PHE A 169 22.50 -14.89 -20.06
CA PHE A 169 23.38 -14.33 -21.09
C PHE A 169 24.32 -13.32 -20.43
N TRP A 170 25.50 -13.80 -20.02
CA TRP A 170 26.42 -13.13 -19.09
C TRP A 170 25.79 -12.89 -17.72
N GLU A 171 24.91 -11.90 -17.63
CA GLU A 171 24.10 -11.64 -16.45
C GLU A 171 22.70 -12.22 -16.70
N ASN A 172 21.85 -11.59 -17.53
CA ASN A 172 20.58 -12.18 -17.99
C ASN A 172 20.11 -11.58 -19.34
N ILE A 173 19.15 -12.26 -19.97
CA ILE A 173 18.43 -11.83 -21.17
C ILE A 173 16.93 -12.08 -21.00
N LEU A 174 16.11 -11.24 -21.63
CA LEU A 174 14.66 -11.38 -21.71
C LEU A 174 14.24 -11.49 -23.19
N PHE A 175 13.45 -12.49 -23.52
CA PHE A 175 12.87 -12.71 -24.83
C PHE A 175 11.40 -12.30 -24.82
N ALA A 176 11.05 -11.31 -25.63
CA ALA A 176 9.71 -10.71 -25.63
C ALA A 176 9.01 -10.77 -27.00
N GLY A 177 9.61 -11.43 -27.99
CA GLY A 177 9.01 -11.51 -29.31
C GLY A 177 9.67 -12.54 -30.21
N TYR A 178 8.97 -12.93 -31.27
CA TYR A 178 9.49 -13.82 -32.30
C TYR A 178 8.90 -13.48 -33.67
N GLN A 179 9.65 -13.81 -34.72
CA GLN A 179 9.20 -13.84 -36.11
C GLN A 179 9.32 -15.29 -36.58
N ASP A 180 8.18 -15.95 -36.81
CA ASP A 180 8.16 -17.34 -37.25
C ASP A 180 8.48 -17.44 -38.74
N ALA A 181 8.96 -18.61 -39.16
CA ALA A 181 9.22 -18.95 -40.55
C ALA A 181 9.31 -20.47 -40.73
N ASP A 182 8.94 -20.95 -41.92
CA ASP A 182 9.03 -22.37 -42.29
C ASP A 182 10.46 -22.89 -42.18
N LYS A 183 11.41 -22.10 -42.67
CA LYS A 183 12.83 -22.37 -42.60
C LYS A 183 13.42 -21.78 -41.32
N PRO A 184 14.10 -22.57 -40.47
CA PRO A 184 14.69 -22.06 -39.23
C PRO A 184 15.59 -20.84 -39.43
N GLU A 185 16.40 -20.81 -40.49
CA GLU A 185 17.31 -19.70 -40.80
C GLU A 185 16.62 -18.34 -40.99
N ASP A 186 15.33 -18.34 -41.37
CA ASP A 186 14.53 -17.13 -41.58
C ASP A 186 13.81 -16.67 -40.29
N ARG A 187 13.88 -17.45 -39.21
CA ARG A 187 13.29 -17.11 -37.92
C ARG A 187 14.10 -16.01 -37.24
N LYS A 188 13.40 -15.21 -36.43
CA LYS A 188 14.02 -14.20 -35.57
C LYS A 188 13.43 -14.21 -34.17
N ILE A 189 14.21 -13.76 -33.21
CA ILE A 189 13.78 -13.60 -31.82
C ILE A 189 14.07 -12.17 -31.35
N PHE A 190 13.16 -11.56 -30.61
CA PHE A 190 13.39 -10.26 -30.01
C PHE A 190 13.97 -10.43 -28.61
N ALA A 191 15.21 -9.97 -28.45
CA ALA A 191 16.01 -10.12 -27.25
C ALA A 191 16.30 -8.77 -26.61
N MET A 192 16.20 -8.72 -25.28
CA MET A 192 16.55 -7.56 -24.46
C MET A 192 17.52 -8.00 -23.38
N ALA A 193 18.69 -7.37 -23.31
CA ALA A 193 19.67 -7.69 -22.29
C ALA A 193 20.19 -6.42 -21.63
N ASP A 194 20.58 -6.57 -20.37
CA ASP A 194 21.19 -5.54 -19.54
C ASP A 194 22.52 -6.11 -19.04
N GLY A 195 23.61 -5.38 -19.25
CA GLY A 195 24.99 -5.88 -19.11
C GLY A 195 25.98 -5.11 -20.01
N PRO A 196 27.10 -5.74 -20.44
CA PRO A 196 28.04 -5.13 -21.39
C PRO A 196 27.39 -4.87 -22.76
N GLY A 197 26.80 -3.68 -22.91
CA GLY A 197 26.05 -3.27 -24.09
C GLY A 197 24.54 -3.53 -23.96
N THR A 198 23.86 -2.82 -23.05
CA THR A 198 22.39 -2.87 -22.91
C THR A 198 21.70 -2.70 -24.27
N PHE A 199 20.89 -3.68 -24.69
CA PHE A 199 20.24 -3.70 -26.00
C PHE A 199 18.79 -4.21 -25.94
N ALA A 200 18.02 -3.86 -26.97
CA ALA A 200 16.70 -4.39 -27.27
C ALA A 200 16.56 -4.50 -28.80
N GLU A 201 16.72 -5.71 -29.36
CA GLU A 201 16.83 -5.88 -30.81
C GLU A 201 16.36 -7.26 -31.30
N TRP A 202 16.14 -7.36 -32.62
CA TRP A 202 15.87 -8.61 -33.31
C TRP A 202 17.16 -9.37 -33.60
N TRP A 203 17.25 -10.61 -33.13
CA TRP A 203 18.32 -11.55 -33.44
C TRP A 203 17.90 -12.50 -34.55
N SER A 204 18.82 -12.75 -35.49
CA SER A 204 18.66 -13.84 -36.46
C SER A 204 18.74 -15.19 -35.76
N TRP A 205 18.25 -16.24 -36.43
CA TRP A 205 18.37 -17.62 -35.96
C TRP A 205 19.83 -18.02 -35.67
N GLU A 206 20.76 -17.61 -36.54
CA GLU A 206 22.19 -17.86 -36.36
C GLU A 206 22.72 -17.19 -35.08
N LYS A 207 22.36 -15.92 -34.85
CA LYS A 207 22.77 -15.18 -33.64
C LYS A 207 22.18 -15.82 -32.38
N PHE A 208 20.89 -16.17 -32.40
CA PHE A 208 20.23 -16.88 -31.29
C PHE A 208 20.91 -18.21 -30.96
N GLY A 209 21.25 -19.00 -31.98
CA GLY A 209 21.97 -20.26 -31.82
C GLY A 209 23.37 -20.08 -31.25
N LYS A 210 24.19 -19.27 -31.91
CA LYS A 210 25.62 -19.13 -31.58
C LYS A 210 25.87 -18.33 -30.31
N GLU A 211 25.17 -17.21 -30.14
CA GLU A 211 25.44 -16.29 -29.04
C GLU A 211 24.71 -16.70 -27.76
N PHE A 212 23.49 -17.24 -27.84
CA PHE A 212 22.76 -17.68 -26.65
C PHE A 212 22.82 -19.19 -26.42
N VAL A 213 22.26 -20.00 -27.31
CA VAL A 213 22.07 -21.45 -27.07
C VAL A 213 23.39 -22.17 -26.86
N ASP A 214 24.38 -21.97 -27.73
CA ASP A 214 25.71 -22.59 -27.61
C ASP A 214 26.45 -22.07 -26.37
N LEU A 215 26.28 -20.80 -26.01
CA LEU A 215 26.90 -20.21 -24.83
C LEU A 215 26.37 -20.84 -23.54
N VAL A 216 25.04 -20.84 -23.35
CA VAL A 216 24.45 -21.38 -22.12
C VAL A 216 24.56 -22.89 -22.02
N THR A 217 24.60 -23.59 -23.16
CA THR A 217 24.90 -25.03 -23.18
C THR A 217 26.31 -25.31 -22.67
N ARG A 218 27.31 -24.52 -23.10
CA ARG A 218 28.69 -24.63 -22.57
C ARG A 218 28.77 -24.32 -21.08
N TRP A 219 27.91 -23.45 -20.57
CA TRP A 219 27.82 -23.14 -19.14
C TRP A 219 27.00 -24.15 -18.33
N GLY A 220 26.30 -25.08 -18.98
CA GLY A 220 25.33 -25.97 -18.32
C GLY A 220 24.12 -25.22 -17.75
N ALA A 221 23.79 -24.07 -18.31
CA ALA A 221 22.72 -23.17 -17.87
C ALA A 221 21.53 -23.20 -18.85
N THR A 222 21.13 -24.39 -19.33
CA THR A 222 20.11 -24.58 -20.36
C THR A 222 18.67 -24.48 -19.86
N GLY A 223 18.42 -23.56 -18.92
CA GLY A 223 17.10 -23.24 -18.40
C GLY A 223 16.56 -21.95 -18.99
N LEU A 224 15.24 -21.91 -19.22
CA LEU A 224 14.48 -20.71 -19.54
C LEU A 224 13.44 -20.46 -18.44
N GLY A 225 13.51 -19.30 -17.81
CA GLY A 225 12.60 -18.88 -16.75
C GLY A 225 11.36 -18.22 -17.33
N ARG A 226 10.17 -18.75 -17.02
CA ARG A 226 8.89 -18.18 -17.49
C ARG A 226 7.97 -17.89 -16.32
N GLN A 227 7.21 -16.81 -16.48
CA GLN A 227 6.16 -16.44 -15.54
C GLN A 227 4.99 -17.44 -15.61
N THR A 228 4.48 -17.83 -14.45
CA THR A 228 3.27 -18.65 -14.30
C THR A 228 2.10 -17.83 -13.75
N GLU A 229 1.00 -18.50 -13.43
CA GLU A 229 -0.11 -17.87 -12.71
C GLU A 229 0.32 -17.35 -11.34
N ARG A 230 -0.46 -16.38 -10.82
CA ARG A 230 -0.27 -15.87 -9.46
C ARG A 230 -0.46 -16.99 -8.44
N VAL A 231 0.44 -17.09 -7.49
CA VAL A 231 0.35 -18.04 -6.38
C VAL A 231 0.08 -17.32 -5.04
N PRO A 232 -0.46 -18.01 -4.03
CA PRO A 232 -0.65 -17.42 -2.70
C PRO A 232 0.67 -16.92 -2.10
N THR A 233 0.66 -15.69 -1.56
CA THR A 233 1.78 -15.13 -0.81
C THR A 233 1.84 -15.69 0.61
N LYS A 234 3.05 -15.76 1.19
CA LYS A 234 3.21 -15.95 2.63
C LYS A 234 2.78 -14.70 3.40
N PRO A 235 2.39 -14.84 4.69
CA PRO A 235 2.09 -13.70 5.54
C PRO A 235 3.27 -12.71 5.60
N ALA A 236 2.98 -11.41 5.53
CA ALA A 236 4.00 -10.36 5.45
C ALA A 236 4.99 -10.39 6.64
N ASN A 237 4.52 -10.74 7.84
CA ASN A 237 5.36 -10.89 9.02
C ASN A 237 6.34 -12.06 8.90
N GLU A 238 5.93 -13.17 8.29
CA GLU A 238 6.83 -14.31 8.05
C GLU A 238 7.91 -13.96 7.03
N VAL A 239 7.52 -13.30 5.93
CA VAL A 239 8.46 -12.82 4.90
C VAL A 239 9.45 -11.83 5.50
N ALA A 240 8.97 -10.85 6.27
CA ALA A 240 9.82 -9.87 6.94
C ALA A 240 10.78 -10.54 7.95
N LEU A 241 10.30 -11.46 8.79
CA LEU A 241 11.15 -12.18 9.74
C LEU A 241 12.20 -13.03 9.03
N ARG A 242 11.86 -13.70 7.92
CA ARG A 242 12.83 -14.44 7.09
C ARG A 242 13.94 -13.51 6.63
N ILE A 243 13.61 -12.35 6.06
CA ILE A 243 14.60 -11.39 5.55
C ILE A 243 15.48 -10.84 6.67
N ILE A 244 14.89 -10.46 7.81
CA ILE A 244 15.63 -9.99 8.98
C ILE A 244 16.59 -11.08 9.48
N LYS A 245 16.12 -12.33 9.52
CA LYS A 245 16.93 -13.49 9.89
C LYS A 245 18.07 -13.72 8.90
N ASP A 246 17.80 -13.67 7.60
CA ASP A 246 18.84 -13.80 6.57
C ASP A 246 19.89 -12.69 6.71
N LEU A 247 19.49 -11.43 6.90
CA LEU A 247 20.40 -10.30 7.13
C LEU A 247 21.31 -10.56 8.34
N VAL A 248 20.76 -11.03 9.46
CA VAL A 248 21.53 -11.29 10.69
C VAL A 248 22.40 -12.54 10.61
N GLU A 249 21.85 -13.65 10.10
CA GLU A 249 22.57 -14.93 10.06
C GLU A 249 23.65 -14.90 8.99
N TRP A 250 23.34 -14.43 7.78
CA TRP A 250 24.30 -14.44 6.66
C TRP A 250 25.37 -13.37 6.78
N SER A 251 25.22 -12.41 7.70
CA SER A 251 26.30 -11.50 8.08
C SER A 251 27.52 -12.21 8.68
N ASN A 252 27.35 -13.45 9.15
CA ASN A 252 28.42 -14.28 9.74
C ASN A 252 28.45 -15.70 9.18
N ASN A 253 27.29 -16.26 8.83
CA ASN A 253 27.08 -17.66 8.49
C ASN A 253 26.26 -17.73 7.19
N PRO A 254 26.91 -17.66 6.01
CA PRO A 254 26.20 -17.82 4.75
C PRO A 254 25.58 -19.23 4.63
N PRO A 255 24.61 -19.43 3.73
CA PRO A 255 24.01 -20.75 3.50
C PRO A 255 25.06 -21.81 3.15
N GLU A 256 24.82 -23.05 3.55
CA GLU A 256 25.80 -24.15 3.42
C GLU A 256 26.22 -24.39 1.97
N GLN A 257 25.27 -24.35 1.03
CA GLN A 257 25.55 -24.53 -0.39
C GLN A 257 26.49 -23.45 -0.95
N ILE A 258 26.46 -22.24 -0.38
CA ILE A 258 27.37 -21.15 -0.77
C ILE A 258 28.79 -21.47 -0.30
N ARG A 259 28.93 -21.88 0.96
CA ARG A 259 30.26 -22.24 1.51
C ARG A 259 30.88 -23.39 0.74
N LYS A 260 30.09 -24.38 0.32
CA LYS A 260 30.56 -25.49 -0.51
C LYS A 260 31.02 -25.02 -1.90
N LYS A 261 30.30 -24.09 -2.52
CA LYS A 261 30.65 -23.54 -3.84
C LYS A 261 31.90 -22.66 -3.78
N TYR A 262 32.04 -21.85 -2.73
CA TYR A 262 33.14 -20.90 -2.56
C TYR A 262 33.87 -21.12 -1.23
N PRO A 263 34.59 -22.26 -1.07
CA PRO A 263 35.19 -22.63 0.22
C PRO A 263 36.35 -21.73 0.64
N LYS A 264 36.88 -20.92 -0.28
CA LYS A 264 37.98 -19.96 -0.03
C LYS A 264 37.48 -18.53 0.20
N ALA A 265 36.17 -18.28 0.11
CA ALA A 265 35.63 -16.96 0.30
C ALA A 265 35.42 -16.65 1.79
N SER A 266 35.65 -15.40 2.15
CA SER A 266 35.19 -14.79 3.40
C SER A 266 33.82 -14.17 3.18
N PHE A 267 32.92 -14.26 4.16
CA PHE A 267 31.51 -13.90 3.98
C PHE A 267 31.05 -12.82 4.95
N GLY A 268 29.97 -12.15 4.58
CA GLY A 268 29.28 -11.15 5.41
C GLY A 268 30.22 -10.04 5.88
N LEU A 269 30.14 -9.69 7.16
CA LEU A 269 30.92 -8.61 7.77
C LEU A 269 32.43 -8.88 7.70
N ALA A 270 32.85 -10.12 7.91
CA ALA A 270 34.26 -10.52 7.82
C ALA A 270 34.79 -10.43 6.37
N GLY A 271 33.93 -10.75 5.40
CA GLY A 271 34.25 -10.56 3.98
C GLY A 271 34.46 -9.09 3.64
N ILE A 272 33.58 -8.20 4.09
CA ILE A 272 33.67 -6.75 3.85
C ILE A 272 34.92 -6.15 4.52
N GLU A 273 35.22 -6.57 5.73
CA GLU A 273 36.40 -6.12 6.48
C GLU A 273 37.71 -6.49 5.75
N LEU A 274 37.85 -7.79 5.41
CA LEU A 274 39.01 -8.26 4.65
C LEU A 274 39.12 -7.59 3.28
N TYR A 275 37.98 -7.32 2.65
CA TYR A 275 37.93 -6.61 1.39
C TYR A 275 38.46 -5.17 1.51
N ALA A 276 38.05 -4.44 2.55
CA ALA A 276 38.56 -3.11 2.83
C ALA A 276 40.07 -3.11 3.09
N ASP A 277 40.56 -4.09 3.85
CA ASP A 277 41.99 -4.20 4.14
C ASP A 277 42.82 -4.49 2.88
N HIS A 278 42.34 -5.35 2.00
CA HIS A 278 43.00 -5.57 0.70
C HIS A 278 42.86 -4.38 -0.25
N CYS A 279 41.78 -3.59 -0.17
CA CYS A 279 41.70 -2.30 -0.85
C CYS A 279 42.76 -1.31 -0.31
N ALA A 280 43.17 -1.41 0.95
CA ALA A 280 44.24 -0.55 1.48
C ALA A 280 45.65 -1.00 1.04
N ASP A 281 45.83 -2.30 0.76
CA ASP A 281 47.12 -2.94 0.52
C ASP A 281 47.55 -2.84 -0.96
N MET A 282 48.17 -1.71 -1.31
CA MET A 282 48.68 -1.48 -2.66
C MET A 282 49.98 -2.24 -2.97
N GLU A 283 50.71 -2.72 -1.95
CA GLU A 283 51.92 -3.52 -2.15
C GLU A 283 51.56 -4.91 -2.68
N LYS A 284 50.49 -5.49 -2.14
CA LYS A 284 49.98 -6.80 -2.55
C LYS A 284 49.05 -6.73 -3.75
N TYR A 285 48.28 -5.65 -3.88
CA TYR A 285 47.31 -5.45 -4.96
C TYR A 285 47.55 -4.12 -5.67
N GLU A 286 48.58 -4.11 -6.53
CA GLU A 286 49.08 -2.95 -7.29
C GLU A 286 47.97 -2.26 -8.11
N ASP A 287 47.00 -3.04 -8.61
CA ASP A 287 45.85 -2.53 -9.34
C ASP A 287 44.55 -2.99 -8.68
N PHE A 288 43.63 -2.05 -8.50
CA PHE A 288 42.24 -2.38 -8.24
C PHE A 288 41.57 -2.63 -9.60
N GLY A 289 41.59 -3.88 -10.06
CA GLY A 289 40.76 -4.29 -11.19
C GLY A 289 39.31 -4.37 -10.72
N SER A 290 38.49 -3.37 -11.04
CA SER A 290 37.05 -3.42 -10.75
C SER A 290 36.39 -4.51 -11.59
N CYS A 291 36.31 -5.73 -11.05
CA CYS A 291 35.47 -6.77 -11.66
C CYS A 291 33.99 -6.37 -11.57
N HIS A 292 33.17 -6.91 -12.46
CA HIS A 292 31.71 -6.80 -12.45
C HIS A 292 31.08 -7.22 -11.10
N ASP A 293 31.78 -8.06 -10.33
CA ASP A 293 31.25 -8.72 -9.14
C ASP A 293 30.98 -7.81 -7.93
N ILE A 294 31.63 -6.63 -7.80
CA ILE A 294 31.38 -5.73 -6.66
C ILE A 294 30.21 -4.78 -6.85
N ASN A 295 29.92 -4.44 -8.10
CA ASN A 295 29.03 -3.34 -8.44
C ASN A 295 27.58 -3.51 -8.01
N PRO A 296 27.02 -4.73 -7.90
CA PRO A 296 25.63 -4.86 -7.49
C PRO A 296 25.45 -4.88 -5.98
N GLN A 297 26.51 -4.80 -5.17
CA GLN A 297 26.42 -4.87 -3.71
C GLN A 297 26.01 -3.54 -3.05
N TRP A 298 26.45 -2.40 -3.59
CA TRP A 298 26.09 -1.10 -3.01
C TRP A 298 24.59 -0.78 -3.14
N PRO A 299 23.91 -0.99 -4.30
CA PRO A 299 22.51 -0.61 -4.44
C PRO A 299 21.58 -1.40 -3.52
N VAL A 300 21.88 -2.69 -3.32
CA VAL A 300 21.03 -3.57 -2.51
C VAL A 300 21.05 -3.25 -1.01
N ARG A 301 22.05 -2.50 -0.52
CA ARG A 301 22.02 -1.97 0.86
C ARG A 301 20.95 -0.88 1.01
N ASN A 302 20.75 -0.04 0.00
CA ASN A 302 19.63 0.89 -0.01
C ASN A 302 18.30 0.13 -0.05
N SER A 303 18.23 -0.96 -0.81
CA SER A 303 17.04 -1.81 -0.87
C SER A 303 16.69 -2.42 0.49
N SER A 304 17.68 -2.89 1.28
CA SER A 304 17.45 -3.30 2.67
C SER A 304 16.90 -2.15 3.53
N SER A 305 17.48 -0.95 3.43
CA SER A 305 16.97 0.23 4.15
C SER A 305 15.51 0.53 3.82
N VAL A 306 15.20 0.65 2.53
CA VAL A 306 13.85 0.95 2.04
C VAL A 306 12.87 -0.13 2.48
N TYR A 307 13.23 -1.41 2.35
CA TYR A 307 12.37 -2.52 2.78
C TYR A 307 12.10 -2.50 4.28
N LEU A 308 13.13 -2.37 5.13
CA LEU A 308 12.96 -2.32 6.58
C LEU A 308 12.09 -1.13 7.00
N LYS A 309 12.26 0.02 6.34
CA LYS A 309 11.42 1.20 6.55
C LYS A 309 9.95 0.95 6.19
N ARG A 310 9.68 0.21 5.10
CA ARG A 310 8.33 -0.19 4.68
C ARG A 310 7.68 -1.19 5.62
N VAL A 311 8.47 -2.08 6.21
CA VAL A 311 7.98 -3.04 7.22
C VAL A 311 7.65 -2.31 8.53
N ALA A 312 8.43 -1.29 8.88
CA ALA A 312 8.26 -0.54 10.13
C ALA A 312 7.20 0.57 10.08
N LYS A 313 6.86 1.07 8.89
CA LYS A 313 5.90 2.16 8.68
C LYS A 313 4.79 1.73 7.76
N THR A 314 3.65 2.39 7.86
CA THR A 314 2.68 2.29 6.78
C THR A 314 3.24 3.02 5.57
N TYR A 315 3.68 2.26 4.57
CA TYR A 315 4.16 2.83 3.31
C TYR A 315 2.99 3.02 2.37
N LYS A 316 2.88 4.22 1.82
CA LYS A 316 1.90 4.58 0.81
C LYS A 316 2.60 4.54 -0.54
N PHE A 317 2.13 3.70 -1.47
CA PHE A 317 2.66 3.72 -2.83
C PHE A 317 2.34 5.06 -3.51
N PRO A 318 3.17 5.52 -4.45
CA PRO A 318 2.96 6.80 -5.16
C PRO A 318 1.60 6.91 -5.87
N ASP A 319 0.97 5.80 -6.22
CA ASP A 319 -0.33 5.75 -6.90
C ASP A 319 -1.53 5.72 -5.93
N ASN A 320 -1.32 6.01 -4.64
CA ASN A 320 -2.32 5.91 -3.57
C ASN A 320 -2.91 4.50 -3.36
N THR A 321 -2.36 3.45 -3.97
CA THR A 321 -2.75 2.09 -3.60
C THR A 321 -2.18 1.77 -2.22
N PHE A 322 -3.06 1.44 -1.29
CA PHE A 322 -2.67 1.02 0.05
C PHE A 322 -2.35 -0.47 -0.01
N THR A 323 -1.11 -0.85 0.29
CA THR A 323 -0.79 -2.24 0.60
C THR A 323 -0.63 -2.42 2.11
N TYR A 324 -1.16 -3.54 2.58
CA TYR A 324 -1.37 -4.05 3.95
C TYR A 324 -0.15 -4.14 4.88
N LEU A 325 0.79 -3.18 4.88
CA LEU A 325 1.98 -3.23 5.74
C LEU A 325 1.86 -2.38 7.02
N ALA A 326 0.66 -1.87 7.34
CA ALA A 326 0.44 -1.27 8.64
C ALA A 326 0.52 -2.37 9.74
N TYR A 327 1.43 -2.20 10.71
CA TYR A 327 1.57 -3.06 11.90
C TYR A 327 2.03 -4.51 11.64
N VAL A 328 2.98 -4.73 10.73
CA VAL A 328 3.66 -6.05 10.61
C VAL A 328 4.28 -6.46 11.96
N PHE A 329 4.84 -5.49 12.69
CA PHE A 329 5.35 -5.65 14.04
C PHE A 329 4.81 -4.56 14.99
N PRO A 330 4.87 -4.80 16.31
CA PRO A 330 4.59 -3.78 17.33
C PRO A 330 5.55 -2.58 17.30
N ASP A 331 5.15 -1.45 17.90
CA ASP A 331 5.88 -0.16 17.86
C ASP A 331 7.32 -0.24 18.41
N ASP A 332 7.59 -1.08 19.41
CA ASP A 332 8.92 -1.24 19.98
C ASP A 332 9.87 -1.95 19.00
N ILE A 333 9.39 -2.96 18.28
CA ILE A 333 10.12 -3.59 17.17
C ILE A 333 10.30 -2.61 16.00
N ASN A 334 9.27 -1.86 15.63
CA ASN A 334 9.33 -0.89 14.53
C ASN A 334 10.40 0.19 14.79
N THR A 335 10.64 0.56 16.05
CA THR A 335 11.70 1.49 16.42
C THR A 335 13.09 0.96 16.04
N HIS A 336 13.37 -0.31 16.35
CA HIS A 336 14.64 -0.95 15.99
C HIS A 336 14.77 -1.18 14.48
N LEU A 337 13.67 -1.52 13.80
CA LEU A 337 13.65 -1.63 12.33
C LEU A 337 13.98 -0.29 11.64
N LEU A 338 13.46 0.83 12.16
CA LEU A 338 13.75 2.16 11.61
C LEU A 338 15.22 2.55 11.81
N LYS A 339 15.79 2.26 12.98
CA LYS A 339 17.22 2.46 13.21
C LYS A 339 18.06 1.61 12.25
N ALA A 340 17.76 0.31 12.13
CA ALA A 340 18.44 -0.56 11.18
C ALA A 340 18.32 -0.05 9.73
N SER A 341 17.14 0.47 9.35
CA SER A 341 16.91 1.12 8.06
C SER A 341 17.84 2.32 7.86
N ASP A 342 17.92 3.22 8.84
CA ASP A 342 18.76 4.42 8.75
C ASP A 342 20.25 4.05 8.67
N GLU A 343 20.69 3.05 9.44
CA GLU A 343 22.05 2.51 9.38
C GLU A 343 22.36 1.89 8.00
N TYR A 344 21.46 1.10 7.41
CA TYR A 344 21.65 0.61 6.04
C TYR A 344 21.66 1.72 4.98
N LYS A 345 20.91 2.82 5.19
CA LYS A 345 20.97 3.99 4.28
C LYS A 345 22.33 4.66 4.38
N ASN A 346 22.88 4.80 5.58
CA ASN A 346 24.22 5.35 5.78
C ASN A 346 25.29 4.43 5.16
N ALA A 347 25.17 3.11 5.36
CA ALA A 347 26.05 2.14 4.70
C ALA A 347 26.01 2.28 3.17
N TYR A 348 24.82 2.42 2.57
CA TYR A 348 24.66 2.70 1.13
C TYR A 348 25.41 3.96 0.69
N ILE A 349 25.30 5.07 1.44
CA ILE A 349 25.97 6.33 1.11
C ILE A 349 27.49 6.14 1.05
N TYR A 350 28.06 5.39 2.00
CA TYR A 350 29.50 5.13 2.04
C TYR A 350 29.96 4.09 1.02
N TRP A 351 29.14 3.08 0.74
CA TRP A 351 29.37 2.19 -0.40
C TRP A 351 29.36 2.94 -1.73
N LYS A 352 28.49 3.93 -1.90
CA LYS A 352 28.46 4.81 -3.08
C LYS A 352 29.72 5.67 -3.19
N GLN A 353 30.27 6.13 -2.07
CA GLN A 353 31.57 6.82 -2.07
C GLN A 353 32.70 5.89 -2.53
N PHE A 354 32.73 4.65 -2.04
CA PHE A 354 33.65 3.63 -2.55
C PHE A 354 33.49 3.43 -4.06
N TYR A 355 32.25 3.26 -4.53
CA TYR A 355 31.94 3.09 -5.96
C TYR A 355 32.48 4.24 -6.81
N ASN A 356 32.32 5.48 -6.34
CA ASN A 356 32.81 6.67 -7.04
C ASN A 356 34.35 6.78 -7.09
N HIS A 357 35.07 6.12 -6.20
CA HIS A 357 36.54 6.21 -6.15
C HIS A 357 37.25 5.02 -6.79
N LEU A 358 36.72 3.81 -6.60
CA LEU A 358 37.43 2.58 -6.95
C LEU A 358 36.66 1.69 -7.93
N SER A 359 35.42 2.02 -8.29
CA SER A 359 34.64 1.25 -9.26
C SER A 359 34.39 2.05 -10.55
N TYR A 360 33.35 1.68 -11.32
CA TYR A 360 32.89 2.30 -12.56
C TYR A 360 32.47 3.77 -12.42
N GLY A 361 32.38 4.29 -11.19
CA GLY A 361 32.20 5.73 -10.95
C GLY A 361 33.50 6.54 -11.06
N GLY A 362 34.67 5.89 -11.01
CA GLY A 362 35.97 6.52 -11.20
C GLY A 362 36.46 6.44 -12.65
N GLU A 363 37.50 7.21 -12.99
CA GLU A 363 38.14 7.11 -14.31
C GLU A 363 39.10 5.89 -14.37
N GLU A 364 39.41 5.46 -15.59
CA GLU A 364 40.37 4.38 -15.82
C GLU A 364 41.70 4.66 -15.11
N GLY A 365 42.20 3.68 -14.35
CA GLY A 365 43.45 3.79 -13.60
C GLY A 365 43.35 4.42 -12.21
N TRP A 366 42.18 4.92 -11.78
CA TRP A 366 41.98 5.41 -10.41
C TRP A 366 42.29 4.34 -9.35
N GLY A 367 42.08 3.06 -9.68
CA GLY A 367 42.46 1.92 -8.85
C GLY A 367 43.96 1.80 -8.50
N LYS A 368 44.83 2.51 -9.22
CA LYS A 368 46.29 2.56 -9.01
C LYS A 368 46.74 3.81 -8.25
N ILE A 369 45.84 4.76 -8.05
CA ILE A 369 46.13 6.04 -7.42
C ILE A 369 45.88 5.90 -5.91
N ALA A 370 46.92 6.18 -5.11
CA ALA A 370 46.91 5.97 -3.67
C ALA A 370 45.79 6.76 -2.97
N GLU A 371 45.55 8.00 -3.39
CA GLU A 371 44.50 8.86 -2.85
C GLU A 371 43.11 8.24 -3.01
N HIS A 372 42.81 7.66 -4.18
CA HIS A 372 41.54 6.99 -4.44
C HIS A 372 41.43 5.66 -3.69
N ARG A 373 42.51 4.90 -3.56
CA ARG A 373 42.57 3.67 -2.76
C ARG A 373 42.28 3.94 -1.28
N ILE A 374 42.87 4.99 -0.72
CA ILE A 374 42.63 5.42 0.66
C ILE A 374 41.17 5.85 0.83
N ALA A 375 40.66 6.73 -0.04
CA ALA A 375 39.30 7.24 0.05
C ALA A 375 38.24 6.13 -0.09
N GLY A 376 38.40 5.22 -1.05
CA GLY A 376 37.49 4.10 -1.23
C GLY A 376 37.55 3.10 -0.08
N THR A 377 38.74 2.82 0.46
CA THR A 377 38.92 1.99 1.67
C THR A 377 38.20 2.60 2.87
N GLU A 378 38.36 3.91 3.10
CA GLU A 378 37.68 4.61 4.19
C GLU A 378 36.16 4.55 4.02
N GLY A 379 35.66 4.67 2.78
CA GLY A 379 34.25 4.45 2.44
C GLY A 379 33.76 3.06 2.86
N ILE A 380 34.46 1.98 2.49
CA ILE A 380 34.05 0.61 2.88
C ILE A 380 34.09 0.43 4.41
N ARG A 381 35.10 0.96 5.10
CA ARG A 381 35.20 0.83 6.56
C ARG A 381 34.03 1.51 7.27
N LYS A 382 33.64 2.73 6.85
CA LYS A 382 32.44 3.41 7.38
C LYS A 382 31.16 2.65 7.05
N ALA A 383 31.05 2.12 5.82
CA ALA A 383 29.91 1.29 5.45
C ALA A 383 29.80 0.04 6.35
N LEU A 384 30.92 -0.62 6.66
CA LEU A 384 30.98 -1.76 7.56
C LEU A 384 30.55 -1.42 8.99
N GLU A 385 30.95 -0.25 9.53
CA GLU A 385 30.51 0.21 10.85
C GLU A 385 28.98 0.36 10.91
N HIS A 386 28.39 0.97 9.89
CA HIS A 386 26.94 1.09 9.77
C HIS A 386 26.25 -0.26 9.57
N GLU A 387 26.82 -1.17 8.78
CA GLU A 387 26.28 -2.54 8.66
C GLU A 387 26.32 -3.29 10.01
N LYS A 388 27.41 -3.17 10.78
CA LYS A 388 27.52 -3.75 12.14
C LYS A 388 26.41 -3.20 13.05
N SER A 389 26.16 -1.89 13.02
CA SER A 389 25.09 -1.24 13.79
C SER A 389 23.69 -1.68 13.34
N ALA A 390 23.43 -1.74 12.03
CA ALA A 390 22.16 -2.23 11.50
C ALA A 390 21.86 -3.67 11.96
N ILE A 391 22.86 -4.56 11.87
CA ILE A 391 22.73 -5.96 12.31
C ILE A 391 22.49 -6.06 13.82
N ALA A 392 23.10 -5.19 14.63
CA ALA A 392 22.84 -5.15 16.07
C ALA A 392 21.37 -4.82 16.39
N GLU A 393 20.80 -3.82 15.71
CA GLU A 393 19.38 -3.46 15.83
C GLU A 393 18.46 -4.61 15.36
N LEU A 394 18.80 -5.27 14.24
CA LEU A 394 18.04 -6.41 13.74
C LEU A 394 18.07 -7.63 14.67
N LYS A 395 19.16 -7.85 15.43
CA LYS A 395 19.21 -8.89 16.46
C LYS A 395 18.19 -8.64 17.57
N ILE A 396 18.03 -7.38 17.99
CA ILE A 396 17.02 -6.99 18.99
C ILE A 396 15.61 -7.21 18.43
N VAL A 397 15.39 -6.92 17.14
CA VAL A 397 14.12 -7.23 16.46
C VAL A 397 13.81 -8.73 16.53
N LEU A 398 14.78 -9.60 16.19
CA LEU A 398 14.57 -11.05 16.25
C LEU A 398 14.31 -11.56 17.67
N GLU A 399 15.04 -11.05 18.66
CA GLU A 399 14.82 -11.39 20.06
C GLU A 399 13.38 -11.05 20.47
N LYS A 400 12.95 -9.80 20.24
CA LYS A 400 11.60 -9.33 20.57
C LYS A 400 10.51 -10.06 19.80
N ALA A 401 10.74 -10.38 18.53
CA ALA A 401 9.77 -11.08 17.70
C ALA A 401 9.59 -12.56 18.10
N ASN A 402 10.65 -13.18 18.64
CA ASN A 402 10.64 -14.56 19.14
C ASN A 402 10.17 -14.67 20.59
N THR A 403 10.15 -13.58 21.36
CA THR A 403 9.54 -13.57 22.69
C THR A 403 8.09 -14.04 22.60
N PRO A 404 7.69 -15.06 23.38
CA PRO A 404 6.30 -15.52 23.41
C PRO A 404 5.39 -14.32 23.66
N LYS A 405 4.57 -14.00 22.66
CA LYS A 405 3.63 -12.90 22.78
C LYS A 405 2.52 -13.30 23.72
N ASP A 406 1.96 -12.31 24.42
CA ASP A 406 0.72 -12.51 25.14
C ASP A 406 -0.32 -13.11 24.20
N LYS A 407 -0.80 -14.29 24.57
CA LYS A 407 -1.91 -14.97 23.92
C LYS A 407 -3.25 -14.33 24.26
N LYS A 408 -3.27 -13.53 25.32
CA LYS A 408 -4.45 -12.81 25.77
C LYS A 408 -4.06 -11.44 26.29
N MET A 409 -4.77 -10.41 25.85
CA MET A 409 -4.66 -9.08 26.41
C MET A 409 -5.95 -8.29 26.19
N VAL A 410 -6.19 -7.31 27.06
CA VAL A 410 -7.25 -6.32 26.90
C VAL A 410 -6.70 -4.98 27.38
N LEU A 411 -6.87 -3.93 26.58
CA LEU A 411 -6.54 -2.57 26.99
C LEU A 411 -7.63 -2.06 27.93
N ASP A 412 -7.28 -1.78 29.18
CA ASP A 412 -8.21 -1.25 30.18
C ASP A 412 -8.44 0.25 30.00
N GLY A 413 -9.58 0.76 30.46
CA GLY A 413 -9.88 2.20 30.45
C GLY A 413 -10.27 2.78 29.09
N VAL A 414 -10.54 1.95 28.08
CA VAL A 414 -11.11 2.42 26.81
C VAL A 414 -12.57 2.82 27.05
N ASP A 415 -12.89 4.08 26.73
CA ASP A 415 -14.21 4.68 26.93
C ASP A 415 -15.31 3.94 26.14
N LYS A 416 -16.57 4.13 26.52
CA LYS A 416 -17.73 3.58 25.80
C LYS A 416 -18.21 4.51 24.69
N TYR A 417 -19.03 3.97 23.80
CA TYR A 417 -19.82 4.76 22.86
C TYR A 417 -20.85 5.59 23.65
N HIS A 418 -20.88 6.91 23.42
CA HIS A 418 -21.92 7.80 23.95
C HIS A 418 -22.98 8.13 22.90
N VAL A 419 -22.62 8.02 21.62
CA VAL A 419 -23.51 8.19 20.47
C VAL A 419 -23.55 6.86 19.72
N LYS A 420 -24.73 6.42 19.27
CA LYS A 420 -24.87 5.12 18.58
C LYS A 420 -24.38 5.13 17.13
N GLU A 421 -23.70 6.20 16.73
CA GLU A 421 -23.33 6.46 15.35
C GLU A 421 -22.25 5.47 14.88
N PRO A 422 -22.44 4.84 13.70
CA PRO A 422 -21.67 3.66 13.29
C PRO A 422 -20.30 3.97 12.66
N LEU A 423 -19.97 5.22 12.32
CA LEU A 423 -18.75 5.54 11.55
C LEU A 423 -17.65 6.26 12.31
N PHE A 424 -17.99 7.18 13.20
CA PHE A 424 -17.09 8.19 13.74
C PHE A 424 -16.95 8.13 15.26
N GLU A 425 -17.97 7.67 16.01
CA GLU A 425 -17.87 7.62 17.47
C GLU A 425 -16.73 6.71 17.94
N GLY A 426 -16.46 5.61 17.22
CA GLY A 426 -15.31 4.75 17.49
C GLY A 426 -13.98 5.50 17.39
N VAL A 427 -13.84 6.45 16.47
CA VAL A 427 -12.63 7.30 16.36
C VAL A 427 -12.44 8.09 17.64
N ARG A 428 -13.49 8.70 18.17
CA ARG A 428 -13.42 9.44 19.44
C ARG A 428 -13.02 8.51 20.58
N VAL A 429 -13.66 7.35 20.72
CA VAL A 429 -13.34 6.38 21.78
C VAL A 429 -11.85 6.06 21.81
N ILE A 430 -11.26 5.79 20.63
CA ILE A 430 -9.83 5.50 20.50
C ILE A 430 -9.00 6.74 20.85
N LEU A 431 -9.34 7.91 20.31
CA LEU A 431 -8.57 9.13 20.56
C LEU A 431 -8.63 9.58 22.03
N THR A 432 -9.76 9.40 22.72
CA THR A 432 -9.89 9.62 24.16
C THR A 432 -8.95 8.71 24.94
N TYR A 433 -8.86 7.42 24.57
CA TYR A 433 -7.89 6.50 25.15
C TYR A 433 -6.43 6.95 24.91
N LEU A 434 -6.16 7.54 23.74
CA LEU A 434 -4.86 8.13 23.41
C LEU A 434 -4.62 9.53 24.02
N GLY A 435 -5.53 10.01 24.87
CA GLY A 435 -5.39 11.26 25.62
C GLY A 435 -5.95 12.51 24.95
N GLU A 436 -6.70 12.39 23.84
CA GLU A 436 -7.35 13.53 23.21
C GLU A 436 -8.68 13.89 23.91
N PRO A 437 -8.95 15.18 24.15
CA PRO A 437 -10.09 15.63 24.96
C PRO A 437 -11.35 15.91 24.15
N TYR A 438 -11.55 15.29 22.98
CA TYR A 438 -12.71 15.58 22.14
C TYR A 438 -14.01 15.08 22.78
N SER A 439 -15.02 15.96 22.83
CA SER A 439 -16.37 15.57 23.26
C SER A 439 -17.05 14.70 22.19
N PRO A 440 -17.98 13.80 22.58
CA PRO A 440 -18.84 13.08 21.62
C PRO A 440 -19.53 14.03 20.65
N ASP A 441 -20.11 15.10 21.19
CA ASP A 441 -20.85 16.08 20.42
C ASP A 441 -19.98 16.76 19.36
N TYR A 442 -18.76 17.16 19.72
CA TYR A 442 -17.84 17.82 18.80
C TYR A 442 -17.45 16.93 17.61
N ILE A 443 -17.13 15.65 17.86
CA ILE A 443 -16.76 14.71 16.79
C ILE A 443 -17.92 14.47 15.83
N GLN A 444 -19.15 14.32 16.35
CA GLN A 444 -20.34 14.19 15.51
C GLN A 444 -20.62 15.46 14.69
N GLY A 445 -20.37 16.63 15.29
CA GLY A 445 -20.50 17.93 14.63
C GLY A 445 -19.53 18.10 13.46
N ILE A 446 -18.22 17.98 13.69
CA ILE A 446 -17.20 18.24 12.66
C ILE A 446 -17.15 17.17 11.56
N SER A 447 -17.55 15.94 11.86
CA SER A 447 -17.73 14.88 10.85
C SER A 447 -18.97 15.10 9.98
N GLY A 448 -19.90 15.95 10.44
CA GLY A 448 -21.18 16.23 9.80
C GLY A 448 -22.28 15.23 10.15
N ALA A 449 -21.96 14.11 10.81
CA ALA A 449 -22.94 13.08 11.17
C ALA A 449 -24.08 13.61 12.05
N ALA A 450 -23.80 14.60 12.90
CA ALA A 450 -24.78 15.26 13.75
C ALA A 450 -25.95 15.91 12.97
N PHE A 451 -25.78 16.19 11.68
CA PHE A 451 -26.76 16.89 10.85
C PHE A 451 -27.34 16.03 9.71
N ARG A 452 -26.90 14.77 9.58
CA ARG A 452 -27.32 13.89 8.47
C ARG A 452 -28.68 13.26 8.76
N VAL A 453 -29.47 13.20 7.70
CA VAL A 453 -30.74 12.47 7.58
C VAL A 453 -30.84 11.90 6.18
N ALA A 454 -31.18 10.61 6.08
CA ALA A 454 -31.35 9.89 4.83
C ALA A 454 -32.34 8.72 5.03
N GLY A 455 -32.81 8.11 3.93
CA GLY A 455 -33.60 6.88 4.00
C GLY A 455 -35.12 7.07 3.86
N PRO A 456 -35.93 6.09 4.31
CA PRO A 456 -35.57 4.98 5.20
C PRO A 456 -34.86 3.81 4.48
N CYS A 457 -33.55 3.66 4.67
CA CYS A 457 -32.76 2.47 4.28
C CYS A 457 -31.98 2.02 5.52
N PRO A 458 -31.83 0.72 5.83
CA PRO A 458 -30.93 0.27 6.89
C PRO A 458 -29.47 0.65 6.64
N CYS A 459 -29.12 0.95 5.39
CA CYS A 459 -27.82 1.47 4.99
C CYS A 459 -27.68 2.99 5.16
N ALA A 460 -28.77 3.73 5.40
CA ALA A 460 -28.77 5.19 5.29
C ALA A 460 -27.80 5.88 6.26
N PRO A 461 -27.71 5.50 7.55
CA PRO A 461 -26.74 6.11 8.46
C PRO A 461 -25.28 5.94 8.04
N THR A 462 -24.93 4.79 7.44
CA THR A 462 -23.56 4.51 6.98
C THR A 462 -23.27 5.02 5.56
N CYS A 463 -24.26 5.05 4.68
CA CYS A 463 -24.09 5.44 3.27
C CYS A 463 -24.35 6.93 2.99
N SER A 464 -24.81 7.72 3.97
CA SER A 464 -25.09 9.16 3.81
C SER A 464 -24.01 10.07 4.44
N SER A 465 -22.83 9.53 4.67
CA SER A 465 -21.73 10.23 5.34
C SER A 465 -21.16 11.39 4.51
N GLN A 466 -20.73 12.45 5.20
CA GLN A 466 -20.05 13.60 4.59
C GLN A 466 -18.65 13.27 4.10
N MET A 467 -18.00 12.38 4.82
CA MET A 467 -16.62 12.00 4.67
C MET A 467 -16.47 10.56 5.15
N TRP A 468 -15.40 9.88 4.77
CA TRP A 468 -15.13 8.55 5.29
C TRP A 468 -14.48 8.62 6.68
N THR A 469 -14.50 7.53 7.44
CA THR A 469 -13.90 7.46 8.79
C THR A 469 -12.41 7.84 8.76
N THR A 470 -11.67 7.41 7.74
CA THR A 470 -10.25 7.79 7.57
C THR A 470 -10.04 9.27 7.30
N ASP A 471 -11.03 9.96 6.71
CA ASP A 471 -10.94 11.39 6.43
C ASP A 471 -11.10 12.20 7.71
N LEU A 472 -11.96 11.76 8.63
CA LEU A 472 -12.07 12.35 9.96
C LEU A 472 -10.75 12.19 10.74
N ILE A 473 -10.15 11.00 10.72
CA ILE A 473 -8.88 10.75 11.42
C ILE A 473 -7.78 11.70 10.88
N LYS A 474 -7.70 11.87 9.55
CA LYS A 474 -6.77 12.81 8.91
C LYS A 474 -7.09 14.27 9.23
N LEU A 475 -8.37 14.65 9.26
CA LEU A 475 -8.83 15.98 9.64
C LEU A 475 -8.37 16.34 11.07
N LEU A 476 -8.40 15.37 11.98
CA LEU A 476 -7.92 15.49 13.36
C LEU A 476 -6.38 15.50 13.49
N GLY A 477 -5.66 15.40 12.37
CA GLY A 477 -4.20 15.48 12.31
C GLY A 477 -3.50 14.15 12.55
N TYR A 478 -4.18 13.01 12.38
CA TYR A 478 -3.59 11.69 12.54
C TYR A 478 -3.35 10.98 11.21
N GLU A 479 -2.33 10.12 11.19
CA GLU A 479 -2.19 9.09 10.16
C GLU A 479 -3.35 8.09 10.26
N ALA A 480 -3.91 7.70 9.12
CA ALA A 480 -5.01 6.74 9.05
C ALA A 480 -4.76 5.73 7.93
N ASN A 481 -4.91 4.45 8.23
CA ASN A 481 -4.77 3.37 7.26
C ASN A 481 -5.93 2.39 7.41
N GLU A 482 -6.50 1.97 6.29
CA GLU A 482 -7.61 1.03 6.24
C GLU A 482 -7.18 -0.22 5.48
N SER A 483 -7.44 -1.38 6.07
CA SER A 483 -7.22 -2.70 5.49
C SER A 483 -8.56 -3.30 5.10
N ILE A 484 -9.06 -2.95 3.91
CA ILE A 484 -10.28 -3.53 3.33
C ILE A 484 -10.04 -5.02 3.07
N ILE A 485 -10.91 -5.90 3.54
CA ILE A 485 -10.74 -7.36 3.37
C ILE A 485 -11.55 -7.92 2.19
N GLY A 486 -12.52 -7.17 1.67
CA GLY A 486 -13.16 -7.47 0.39
C GLY A 486 -14.53 -6.83 0.22
N TRP A 487 -15.25 -7.26 -0.81
CA TRP A 487 -16.57 -6.74 -1.16
C TRP A 487 -17.67 -7.75 -0.83
N LYS A 488 -18.90 -7.34 -1.13
CA LYS A 488 -20.05 -8.22 -0.95
C LYS A 488 -19.89 -9.44 -1.87
N ASP A 489 -20.18 -10.62 -1.32
CA ASP A 489 -20.14 -11.94 -1.97
C ASP A 489 -18.73 -12.47 -2.30
N ASP A 490 -17.65 -11.77 -1.92
CA ASP A 490 -16.26 -12.26 -2.02
C ASP A 490 -15.94 -13.35 -0.95
N ASP A 491 -15.05 -14.30 -1.28
CA ASP A 491 -14.39 -15.15 -0.27
C ASP A 491 -13.21 -14.40 0.35
N VAL A 492 -13.47 -13.73 1.47
CA VAL A 492 -12.51 -12.88 2.18
C VAL A 492 -11.74 -13.60 3.30
N THR A 493 -11.73 -14.95 3.28
CA THR A 493 -11.13 -15.75 4.36
C THR A 493 -9.64 -15.46 4.52
N LYS A 494 -8.89 -15.35 3.42
CA LYS A 494 -7.43 -15.14 3.44
C LYS A 494 -7.09 -13.74 3.96
N GLU A 495 -7.81 -12.74 3.49
CA GLU A 495 -7.66 -11.33 3.85
C GLU A 495 -8.00 -11.11 5.33
N THR A 496 -9.04 -11.80 5.82
CA THR A 496 -9.38 -11.82 7.25
C THR A 496 -8.27 -12.43 8.09
N GLN A 497 -7.72 -13.58 7.69
CA GLN A 497 -6.58 -14.18 8.39
C GLN A 497 -5.33 -13.28 8.37
N ALA A 498 -5.13 -12.52 7.30
CA ALA A 498 -4.01 -11.58 7.17
C ALA A 498 -4.15 -10.34 8.07
N VAL A 499 -5.37 -9.82 8.28
CA VAL A 499 -5.58 -8.60 9.09
C VAL A 499 -5.55 -8.86 10.60
N ILE A 500 -5.91 -10.08 11.05
CA ILE A 500 -5.93 -10.45 12.48
C ILE A 500 -4.58 -10.19 13.18
N PRO A 501 -3.42 -10.63 12.65
CA PRO A 501 -2.11 -10.32 13.22
C PRO A 501 -1.84 -8.81 13.34
N CYS A 502 -2.24 -8.01 12.34
CA CYS A 502 -2.07 -6.56 12.37
C CYS A 502 -2.87 -5.92 13.52
N ILE A 503 -4.13 -6.34 13.71
CA ILE A 503 -4.97 -5.89 14.83
C ILE A 503 -4.29 -6.23 16.17
N LYS A 504 -3.81 -7.46 16.34
CA LYS A 504 -3.12 -7.89 17.57
C LYS A 504 -1.83 -7.10 17.83
N ASN A 505 -1.07 -6.77 16.79
CA ASN A 505 0.15 -5.98 16.95
C ASN A 505 -0.14 -4.52 17.32
N ALA A 506 -1.20 -3.92 16.78
CA ALA A 506 -1.65 -2.60 17.20
C ALA A 506 -2.08 -2.60 18.68
N LEU A 507 -2.84 -3.61 19.10
CA LEU A 507 -3.25 -3.80 20.50
C LEU A 507 -2.05 -3.94 21.44
N ARG A 508 -1.07 -4.79 21.09
CA ARG A 508 0.20 -4.93 21.84
C ARG A 508 0.99 -3.62 21.93
N SER A 509 0.77 -2.70 20.99
CA SER A 509 1.37 -1.37 20.99
C SER A 509 0.53 -0.35 21.79
N GLY A 510 -0.47 -0.80 22.56
CA GLY A 510 -1.35 0.07 23.32
C GLY A 510 -2.30 0.90 22.45
N ARG A 511 -2.70 0.38 21.28
CA ARG A 511 -3.58 1.09 20.34
C ARG A 511 -4.81 0.25 20.04
N PRO A 512 -6.01 0.65 20.50
CA PRO A 512 -7.25 0.04 20.04
C PRO A 512 -7.45 0.27 18.54
N VAL A 513 -8.23 -0.59 17.89
CA VAL A 513 -8.41 -0.62 16.43
C VAL A 513 -9.89 -0.57 16.08
N LEU A 514 -10.25 0.18 15.03
CA LEU A 514 -11.59 0.09 14.46
C LEU A 514 -11.68 -1.14 13.58
N VAL A 515 -12.64 -2.02 13.83
CA VAL A 515 -12.84 -3.23 13.02
C VAL A 515 -14.31 -3.29 12.61
N TRP A 516 -14.54 -3.33 11.30
CA TRP A 516 -15.86 -3.37 10.73
C TRP A 516 -16.52 -4.71 11.06
N HIS A 517 -17.73 -4.68 11.61
CA HIS A 517 -18.51 -5.86 11.93
C HIS A 517 -17.81 -6.78 12.97
N ALA A 518 -17.07 -6.23 13.94
CA ALA A 518 -16.43 -7.05 14.97
C ALA A 518 -17.42 -7.52 16.04
N PHE A 519 -18.29 -6.63 16.53
CA PHE A 519 -19.31 -6.90 17.56
C PHE A 519 -20.73 -6.52 17.13
N THR A 520 -20.90 -5.46 16.34
CA THR A 520 -22.21 -5.08 15.77
C THR A 520 -22.29 -5.44 14.29
N ASN A 521 -23.44 -5.17 13.65
CA ASN A 521 -23.71 -5.58 12.27
C ASN A 521 -23.41 -4.43 11.30
N ALA A 522 -22.28 -4.52 10.61
CA ALA A 522 -21.89 -3.60 9.54
C ALA A 522 -21.70 -2.15 10.04
N GLU A 523 -20.92 -2.03 11.11
CA GLU A 523 -20.52 -0.75 11.71
C GLU A 523 -19.06 -0.87 12.15
N TRP A 524 -18.43 0.27 12.45
CA TRP A 524 -17.10 0.28 13.04
C TRP A 524 -17.19 0.04 14.54
N ASP A 525 -16.54 -1.03 14.99
CA ASP A 525 -16.42 -1.40 16.40
C ASP A 525 -15.01 -1.12 16.91
N VAL A 526 -14.85 -0.78 18.19
CA VAL A 526 -13.54 -0.59 18.82
C VAL A 526 -13.08 -1.90 19.44
N VAL A 527 -12.12 -2.56 18.80
CA VAL A 527 -11.43 -3.73 19.37
C VAL A 527 -10.34 -3.25 20.33
N THR A 528 -10.37 -3.76 21.55
CA THR A 528 -9.47 -3.39 22.66
C THR A 528 -8.64 -4.57 23.16
N GLY A 529 -8.95 -5.80 22.74
CA GLY A 529 -8.25 -6.99 23.22
C GLY A 529 -8.47 -8.21 22.34
N PHE A 530 -7.75 -9.28 22.67
CA PHE A 530 -7.90 -10.59 22.05
C PHE A 530 -7.57 -11.71 23.05
N ASP A 531 -8.06 -12.91 22.75
CA ASP A 531 -7.73 -14.16 23.44
C ASP A 531 -7.54 -15.23 22.35
N ASP A 532 -6.29 -15.60 22.07
CA ASP A 532 -5.89 -16.54 21.01
C ASP A 532 -6.30 -17.97 21.32
N ASP A 533 -6.28 -18.35 22.60
CA ASP A 533 -6.70 -19.69 23.02
C ASP A 533 -8.20 -19.88 22.76
N LYS A 534 -8.98 -18.81 22.80
CA LYS A 534 -10.41 -18.80 22.46
C LYS A 534 -10.74 -18.37 21.02
N GLY A 535 -9.77 -17.79 20.30
CA GLY A 535 -10.00 -17.22 18.98
C GLY A 535 -10.99 -16.05 18.96
N ILE A 536 -10.98 -15.20 20.00
CA ILE A 536 -11.91 -14.06 20.14
C ILE A 536 -11.19 -12.70 20.16
N PHE A 537 -11.90 -11.66 19.74
CA PHE A 537 -11.63 -10.26 20.04
C PHE A 537 -12.54 -9.80 21.18
N SER A 538 -12.04 -8.85 21.96
CA SER A 538 -12.78 -8.14 23.01
C SER A 538 -12.83 -6.66 22.68
N GLY A 539 -13.94 -5.99 22.99
CA GLY A 539 -14.06 -4.56 22.70
C GLY A 539 -15.44 -3.98 22.94
N ARG A 540 -15.77 -2.93 22.18
CA ARG A 540 -17.01 -2.16 22.30
C ARG A 540 -17.59 -1.84 20.93
N GLY A 541 -18.91 -1.86 20.85
CA GLY A 541 -19.68 -1.40 19.72
C GLY A 541 -20.73 -0.38 20.14
N SER A 542 -21.34 0.26 19.15
CA SER A 542 -22.47 1.21 19.33
C SER A 542 -23.68 0.59 20.05
N TYR A 543 -23.87 -0.74 19.92
CA TYR A 543 -24.98 -1.52 20.49
C TYR A 543 -24.55 -2.59 21.49
N THR A 544 -23.26 -2.85 21.62
CA THR A 544 -22.71 -3.95 22.40
C THR A 544 -21.53 -3.48 23.24
N GLY A 545 -21.40 -3.99 24.46
CA GLY A 545 -20.30 -3.59 25.32
C GLY A 545 -20.39 -2.15 25.85
N LEU A 546 -21.62 -1.67 26.11
CA LEU A 546 -21.86 -0.36 26.72
C LEU A 546 -21.57 -0.35 28.23
N ASP A 547 -21.87 -1.46 28.93
CA ASP A 547 -21.66 -1.62 30.37
C ASP A 547 -20.37 -2.38 30.74
N GLY A 548 -19.64 -2.88 29.73
CA GLY A 548 -18.43 -3.69 29.87
C GLY A 548 -17.88 -4.06 28.50
N TYR A 549 -16.78 -4.81 28.40
CA TYR A 549 -16.35 -5.31 27.10
C TYR A 549 -17.24 -6.46 26.61
N CYS A 550 -17.38 -6.58 25.30
CA CYS A 550 -18.03 -7.70 24.63
C CYS A 550 -17.02 -8.51 23.83
N ASP A 551 -17.33 -9.79 23.62
CA ASP A 551 -16.46 -10.74 22.95
C ASP A 551 -17.12 -11.28 21.67
N ALA A 552 -16.34 -11.45 20.61
CA ALA A 552 -16.75 -12.10 19.37
C ALA A 552 -15.59 -12.83 18.70
N LYS A 553 -15.87 -13.76 17.78
CA LYS A 553 -14.82 -14.48 17.03
C LYS A 553 -13.92 -13.50 16.27
N GLN A 554 -12.60 -13.75 16.27
CA GLN A 554 -11.64 -12.93 15.53
C GLN A 554 -11.93 -12.90 14.02
N THR A 555 -12.59 -13.93 13.50
CA THR A 555 -12.97 -14.07 12.09
C THR A 555 -14.33 -13.48 11.75
N ARG A 556 -15.10 -12.97 12.73
CA ARG A 556 -16.44 -12.41 12.47
C ARG A 556 -16.47 -11.29 11.40
N PRO A 557 -15.45 -10.42 11.24
CA PRO A 557 -15.45 -9.40 10.18
C PRO A 557 -15.69 -9.94 8.76
N GLN A 558 -15.30 -11.20 8.48
CA GLN A 558 -15.54 -11.83 7.17
C GLN A 558 -17.04 -12.03 6.87
N GLU A 559 -17.89 -12.10 7.89
CA GLU A 559 -19.33 -12.26 7.74
C GLU A 559 -19.99 -11.01 7.13
N ALA A 560 -19.32 -9.86 7.22
CA ALA A 560 -19.77 -8.62 6.58
C ALA A 560 -19.96 -8.80 5.07
N ALA A 561 -19.09 -9.57 4.40
CA ALA A 561 -19.17 -9.83 2.96
C ALA A 561 -20.52 -10.45 2.51
N LYS A 562 -21.27 -11.06 3.43
CA LYS A 562 -22.61 -11.61 3.13
C LYS A 562 -23.72 -10.55 3.15
N ILE A 563 -23.44 -9.38 3.72
CA ILE A 563 -24.41 -8.32 4.01
C ILE A 563 -24.07 -7.07 3.19
N CYS A 564 -22.82 -6.66 3.22
CA CYS A 564 -22.28 -5.43 2.64
C CYS A 564 -20.78 -5.61 2.32
N PRO A 565 -20.06 -4.58 1.83
CA PRO A 565 -18.61 -4.66 1.73
C PRO A 565 -17.96 -4.92 3.09
N ALA A 566 -16.91 -5.74 3.09
CA ALA A 566 -16.14 -6.08 4.28
C ALA A 566 -14.95 -5.11 4.41
N PHE A 567 -15.19 -3.93 5.00
CA PHE A 567 -14.19 -2.86 5.12
C PHE A 567 -13.01 -3.19 6.06
N GLY A 568 -13.06 -4.32 6.78
CA GLY A 568 -11.92 -4.87 7.52
C GLY A 568 -11.55 -4.05 8.75
N ALA A 569 -10.38 -3.43 8.77
CA ALA A 569 -9.87 -2.71 9.94
C ALA A 569 -9.29 -1.33 9.60
N THR A 570 -9.58 -0.32 10.42
CA THR A 570 -8.98 1.02 10.36
C THR A 570 -8.04 1.23 11.56
N PHE A 571 -6.79 1.58 11.25
CA PHE A 571 -5.73 1.82 12.22
C PHE A 571 -5.41 3.32 12.32
N ILE A 572 -5.34 3.83 13.56
CA ILE A 572 -4.98 5.22 13.86
C ILE A 572 -3.50 5.28 14.27
N GLY A 573 -2.70 5.95 13.43
CA GLY A 573 -1.26 6.08 13.58
C GLY A 573 -0.85 7.24 14.49
N LYS A 574 0.25 7.92 14.13
CA LYS A 574 0.77 9.05 14.91
C LYS A 574 0.03 10.35 14.59
N LYS A 575 0.00 11.27 15.55
CA LYS A 575 -0.45 12.65 15.34
C LYS A 575 0.65 13.40 14.58
N THR A 576 0.36 13.83 13.36
CA THR A 576 1.29 14.52 12.45
C THR A 576 0.88 15.96 12.16
N GLY A 577 -0.32 16.38 12.58
CA GLY A 577 -0.84 17.72 12.35
C GLY A 577 -1.76 18.21 13.46
N THR A 578 -2.24 19.44 13.29
CA THR A 578 -3.22 20.07 14.18
C THR A 578 -4.52 20.32 13.43
N LEU A 579 -5.65 20.11 14.09
CA LEU A 579 -6.96 20.42 13.56
C LEU A 579 -7.10 21.94 13.32
N ASP A 580 -7.39 22.34 12.08
CA ASP A 580 -7.94 23.67 11.79
C ASP A 580 -9.43 23.67 12.19
N ALA A 581 -9.67 23.90 13.48
CA ALA A 581 -10.99 23.80 14.10
C ALA A 581 -11.99 24.74 13.41
N ARG A 582 -11.60 25.99 13.13
CA ARG A 582 -12.48 26.97 12.51
C ARG A 582 -12.89 26.52 11.11
N SER A 583 -11.95 26.05 10.30
CA SER A 583 -12.25 25.56 8.95
C SER A 583 -13.17 24.34 8.99
N ALA A 584 -12.88 23.37 9.87
CA ALA A 584 -13.68 22.15 10.04
C ALA A 584 -15.12 22.46 10.50
N GLU A 585 -15.28 23.29 11.53
CA GLU A 585 -16.57 23.71 12.08
C GLU A 585 -17.42 24.41 11.01
N LEU A 586 -16.85 25.41 10.31
CA LEU A 586 -17.58 26.14 9.28
C LEU A 586 -17.90 25.26 8.05
N LYS A 587 -17.03 24.30 7.72
CA LYS A 587 -17.31 23.33 6.65
C LYS A 587 -18.49 22.43 7.02
N ALA A 588 -18.53 21.93 8.26
CA ALA A 588 -19.62 21.11 8.76
C ALA A 588 -20.96 21.87 8.75
N LEU A 589 -20.99 23.12 9.24
CA LEU A 589 -22.21 23.95 9.22
C LEU A 589 -22.71 24.21 7.79
N ARG A 590 -21.82 24.55 6.85
CA ARG A 590 -22.20 24.76 5.43
C ARG A 590 -22.76 23.48 4.81
N GLU A 591 -22.11 22.35 5.10
CA GLU A 591 -22.56 21.06 4.58
C GLU A 591 -23.88 20.61 5.19
N ALA A 592 -24.16 20.93 6.45
CA ALA A 592 -25.45 20.70 7.08
C ALA A 592 -26.58 21.41 6.31
N VAL A 593 -26.40 22.71 6.00
CA VAL A 593 -27.37 23.49 5.21
C VAL A 593 -27.53 22.93 3.80
N ARG A 594 -26.42 22.57 3.14
CA ARG A 594 -26.46 21.97 1.80
C ARG A 594 -27.22 20.64 1.81
N HIS A 595 -26.89 19.74 2.74
CA HIS A 595 -27.50 18.40 2.87
C HIS A 595 -28.99 18.49 3.15
N ALA A 596 -29.40 19.37 4.06
CA ALA A 596 -30.80 19.56 4.41
C ALA A 596 -31.67 19.97 3.21
N ASN A 597 -31.10 20.77 2.31
CA ASN A 597 -31.73 21.30 1.10
C ASN A 597 -31.39 20.50 -0.16
N ASP A 598 -30.74 19.35 -0.04
CA ASP A 598 -30.32 18.57 -1.20
C ASP A 598 -31.56 18.11 -1.97
N SER A 599 -31.63 18.55 -3.22
CA SER A 599 -32.77 18.29 -4.10
C SER A 599 -32.54 17.07 -4.99
N ALA A 600 -31.31 16.59 -5.08
CA ALA A 600 -30.92 15.50 -5.96
C ALA A 600 -31.53 14.17 -5.49
N GLU A 601 -32.34 13.56 -6.35
CA GLU A 601 -32.69 12.15 -6.23
C GLU A 601 -31.61 11.35 -6.96
N THR A 602 -30.79 10.61 -6.22
CA THR A 602 -29.82 9.70 -6.85
C THR A 602 -30.46 8.33 -7.00
N HIS A 603 -30.43 7.76 -8.20
CA HIS A 603 -31.07 6.46 -8.47
C HIS A 603 -30.33 5.25 -7.87
N ASN A 604 -29.14 5.44 -7.28
CA ASN A 604 -28.31 4.39 -6.68
C ASN A 604 -27.93 4.75 -5.23
N GLY A 605 -28.73 4.35 -4.25
CA GLY A 605 -28.49 4.59 -2.81
C GLY A 605 -29.78 4.88 -2.03
N PRO A 606 -29.71 5.36 -0.77
CA PRO A 606 -30.90 5.82 -0.04
C PRO A 606 -31.66 6.93 -0.81
N GLY A 607 -31.02 7.54 -1.83
CA GLY A 607 -31.63 8.26 -2.94
C GLY A 607 -32.29 9.58 -2.58
N ILE A 608 -32.55 9.82 -1.30
CA ILE A 608 -33.18 11.01 -0.76
C ILE A 608 -32.50 11.37 0.57
N TYR A 609 -32.23 12.67 0.72
CA TYR A 609 -31.48 13.24 1.83
C TYR A 609 -32.24 14.39 2.48
N GLY A 610 -31.81 14.75 3.70
CA GLY A 610 -32.24 15.96 4.39
C GLY A 610 -33.75 16.02 4.64
N LEU A 611 -34.35 17.18 4.38
CA LEU A 611 -35.79 17.41 4.61
C LEU A 611 -36.68 16.49 3.78
N LYS A 612 -36.29 16.18 2.53
CA LYS A 612 -37.04 15.28 1.66
C LYS A 612 -37.07 13.85 2.22
N ALA A 613 -35.98 13.41 2.87
CA ALA A 613 -35.91 12.07 3.46
C ALA A 613 -36.93 11.95 4.60
N TYR A 614 -36.99 12.97 5.46
CA TYR A 614 -38.04 13.05 6.48
C TYR A 614 -39.45 13.07 5.89
N ASP A 615 -39.69 13.87 4.85
CA ASP A 615 -41.00 13.95 4.20
C ASP A 615 -41.46 12.60 3.64
N ARG A 616 -40.54 11.88 2.99
CA ARG A 616 -40.81 10.53 2.51
C ARG A 616 -41.04 9.56 3.66
N TRP A 617 -40.23 9.64 4.71
CA TRP A 617 -40.34 8.74 5.85
C TRP A 617 -41.67 8.91 6.59
N ALA A 618 -42.06 10.14 6.91
CA ALA A 618 -43.36 10.48 7.49
C ALA A 618 -44.52 10.09 6.53
N GLY A 619 -44.37 10.40 5.24
CA GLY A 619 -45.37 10.10 4.21
C GLY A 619 -45.62 8.61 4.02
N ALA A 620 -44.59 7.77 4.13
CA ALA A 620 -44.71 6.32 3.97
C ALA A 620 -45.67 5.70 5.00
N PHE A 621 -45.66 6.16 6.24
CA PHE A 621 -46.56 5.67 7.29
C PHE A 621 -48.01 6.12 7.14
N LYS A 622 -48.34 7.00 6.19
CA LYS A 622 -49.73 7.28 5.81
C LYS A 622 -50.34 6.15 4.96
N ASN A 623 -49.51 5.30 4.36
CA ASN A 623 -49.98 4.12 3.65
C ASN A 623 -50.43 3.05 4.66
N PRO A 624 -51.69 2.56 4.60
CA PRO A 624 -52.18 1.51 5.50
C PRO A 624 -51.42 0.18 5.39
N GLU A 625 -50.67 -0.04 4.31
CA GLU A 625 -49.87 -1.26 4.12
C GLU A 625 -48.42 -1.14 4.60
N LYS A 626 -47.96 0.07 5.00
CA LYS A 626 -46.58 0.26 5.46
C LYS A 626 -46.38 -0.44 6.79
N LYS A 627 -45.43 -1.37 6.79
CA LYS A 627 -44.85 -2.03 7.98
C LYS A 627 -43.62 -1.28 8.45
N ARG A 628 -43.31 -1.39 9.74
CA ARG A 628 -42.01 -0.96 10.27
C ARG A 628 -40.95 -1.96 9.83
N GLU A 629 -39.92 -1.48 9.16
CA GLU A 629 -38.80 -2.28 8.68
C GLU A 629 -37.55 -2.02 9.53
N THR A 630 -36.51 -2.85 9.36
CA THR A 630 -35.21 -2.68 10.01
C THR A 630 -34.63 -1.28 9.77
N GLY A 631 -34.82 -0.74 8.56
CA GLY A 631 -34.35 0.61 8.21
C GLY A 631 -34.99 1.70 9.05
N ASP A 632 -36.27 1.56 9.40
CA ASP A 632 -36.99 2.54 10.22
C ASP A 632 -36.40 2.57 11.64
N SER A 633 -36.22 1.40 12.27
CA SER A 633 -35.68 1.33 13.64
C SER A 633 -34.22 1.71 13.74
N TYR A 634 -33.43 1.36 12.73
CA TYR A 634 -32.04 1.73 12.71
C TYR A 634 -31.86 3.25 12.51
N CYS A 635 -32.49 3.83 11.49
CA CYS A 635 -32.45 5.28 11.26
C CYS A 635 -32.94 6.05 12.48
N TYR A 636 -34.05 5.61 13.09
CA TYR A 636 -34.60 6.18 14.31
C TYR A 636 -33.57 6.26 15.44
N ASP A 637 -32.92 5.15 15.74
CA ASP A 637 -32.05 5.04 16.90
C ASP A 637 -30.71 5.76 16.70
N ILE A 638 -30.22 5.81 15.46
CA ILE A 638 -29.05 6.63 15.12
C ILE A 638 -29.40 8.12 15.20
N TYR A 639 -30.39 8.58 14.43
CA TYR A 639 -30.69 10.01 14.26
C TYR A 639 -31.05 10.69 15.57
N LYS A 640 -31.78 10.02 16.46
CA LYS A 640 -32.08 10.62 17.78
C LYS A 640 -30.82 10.90 18.61
N THR A 641 -29.78 10.07 18.48
CA THR A 641 -28.53 10.26 19.25
C THR A 641 -27.59 11.27 18.56
N THR A 642 -27.44 11.18 17.24
CA THR A 642 -26.59 12.12 16.48
C THR A 642 -27.15 13.53 16.47
N HIS A 643 -28.47 13.70 16.40
CA HIS A 643 -29.08 15.04 16.43
C HIS A 643 -29.11 15.62 17.84
N ARG A 644 -29.15 14.78 18.89
CA ARG A 644 -28.88 15.25 20.25
C ARG A 644 -27.46 15.79 20.38
N ALA A 645 -26.49 15.13 19.74
CA ALA A 645 -25.10 15.60 19.65
C ALA A 645 -24.95 16.90 18.84
N ALA A 646 -25.79 17.16 17.82
CA ALA A 646 -25.81 18.46 17.13
C ALA A 646 -26.07 19.62 18.10
N SER A 647 -27.00 19.45 19.05
CA SER A 647 -27.27 20.45 20.08
C SER A 647 -26.03 20.75 20.93
N GLY A 648 -25.33 19.71 21.38
CA GLY A 648 -24.10 19.86 22.16
C GLY A 648 -23.00 20.56 21.37
N PHE A 649 -22.77 20.15 20.13
CA PHE A 649 -21.77 20.75 19.25
C PHE A 649 -22.01 22.24 19.02
N LEU A 650 -23.24 22.61 18.66
CA LEU A 650 -23.62 24.00 18.40
C LEU A 650 -23.42 24.88 19.65
N ASN A 651 -23.78 24.36 20.83
CA ASN A 651 -23.52 25.05 22.10
C ASN A 651 -22.02 25.18 22.40
N GLU A 652 -21.22 24.16 22.09
CA GLU A 652 -19.77 24.15 22.31
C GLU A 652 -19.06 25.19 21.42
N ILE A 653 -19.48 25.35 20.17
CA ILE A 653 -18.85 26.30 19.23
C ILE A 653 -19.41 27.72 19.34
N ALA A 654 -20.63 27.91 19.87
CA ALA A 654 -21.28 29.23 19.94
C ALA A 654 -20.42 30.33 20.61
N PRO A 655 -19.63 30.07 21.66
CA PRO A 655 -18.72 31.07 22.23
C PRO A 655 -17.54 31.45 21.31
N LYS A 656 -17.18 30.59 20.34
CA LYS A 656 -16.08 30.82 19.38
C LYS A 656 -16.49 31.75 18.23
N TYR A 657 -17.81 31.94 18.03
CA TYR A 657 -18.41 32.81 17.01
C TYR A 657 -19.40 33.79 17.65
N PRO A 658 -18.92 34.81 18.40
CA PRO A 658 -19.80 35.74 19.12
C PRO A 658 -20.86 36.39 18.24
N GLU A 659 -20.52 36.70 16.99
CA GLU A 659 -21.41 37.29 15.99
C GLU A 659 -22.61 36.43 15.63
N ALA A 660 -22.47 35.11 15.73
CA ALA A 660 -23.48 34.11 15.37
C ALA A 660 -23.99 33.32 16.57
N SER A 661 -23.55 33.67 17.78
CA SER A 661 -23.77 32.89 19.01
C SER A 661 -25.26 32.68 19.30
N GLU A 662 -26.09 33.70 19.06
CA GLU A 662 -27.54 33.62 19.22
C GLU A 662 -28.16 32.57 18.29
N HIS A 663 -27.84 32.64 17.00
CA HIS A 663 -28.33 31.71 15.99
C HIS A 663 -27.85 30.27 16.25
N LEU A 664 -26.58 30.09 16.63
CA LEU A 664 -26.04 28.77 16.97
C LEU A 664 -26.75 28.15 18.18
N ARG A 665 -27.07 28.93 19.23
CA ARG A 665 -27.82 28.45 20.39
C ARG A 665 -29.27 28.11 20.06
N LYS A 666 -29.94 28.94 19.26
CA LYS A 666 -31.30 28.64 18.77
C LYS A 666 -31.33 27.37 17.93
N ALA A 667 -30.37 27.21 17.03
CA ALA A 667 -30.20 25.95 16.29
C ALA A 667 -30.05 24.76 17.25
N ALA A 668 -29.24 24.90 18.30
CA ALA A 668 -29.05 23.86 19.30
C ALA A 668 -30.36 23.48 20.03
N GLU A 669 -31.21 24.45 20.37
CA GLU A 669 -32.52 24.22 20.97
C GLU A 669 -33.44 23.42 20.03
N TYR A 670 -33.46 23.76 18.73
CA TYR A 670 -34.26 23.03 17.75
C TYR A 670 -33.79 21.58 17.54
N PHE A 671 -32.48 21.34 17.42
CA PHE A 671 -31.94 19.98 17.32
C PHE A 671 -32.20 19.16 18.59
N LYS A 672 -32.15 19.79 19.76
CA LYS A 672 -32.58 19.13 21.00
C LYS A 672 -34.07 18.77 20.96
N ALA A 673 -34.94 19.67 20.53
CA ALA A 673 -36.37 19.43 20.42
C ALA A 673 -36.71 18.34 19.38
N GLU A 674 -35.97 18.27 18.28
CA GLU A 674 -36.03 17.17 17.31
C GLU A 674 -35.66 15.84 17.97
N ALA A 675 -34.50 15.76 18.60
CA ALA A 675 -34.03 14.55 19.24
C ALA A 675 -34.97 14.08 20.36
N ASP A 676 -35.50 15.00 21.18
CA ASP A 676 -36.50 14.70 22.22
C ASP A 676 -37.82 14.21 21.61
N THR A 677 -38.22 14.76 20.44
CA THR A 677 -39.40 14.28 19.69
C THR A 677 -39.18 12.85 19.23
N LEU A 678 -38.02 12.53 18.64
CA LEU A 678 -37.68 11.15 18.28
C LEU A 678 -37.61 10.25 19.53
N ASP A 679 -36.99 10.69 20.61
CA ASP A 679 -36.86 9.87 21.82
C ASP A 679 -38.22 9.45 22.40
N SER A 680 -39.25 10.29 22.26
CA SER A 680 -40.64 9.96 22.64
C SER A 680 -41.29 8.84 21.80
N GLY A 681 -40.70 8.51 20.64
CA GLY A 681 -41.19 7.50 19.69
C GLY A 681 -40.60 6.10 19.87
N ALA A 682 -39.97 5.79 21.00
CA ALA A 682 -39.30 4.50 21.20
C ALA A 682 -40.23 3.29 21.01
N ASP A 683 -41.46 3.39 21.52
CA ASP A 683 -42.49 2.35 21.37
C ASP A 683 -43.14 2.33 19.97
N LEU A 684 -42.83 3.34 19.14
CA LEU A 684 -43.38 3.49 17.79
C LEU A 684 -42.42 3.03 16.70
N LEU A 685 -41.15 3.42 16.81
CA LEU A 685 -40.12 3.16 15.80
C LEU A 685 -38.95 2.34 16.31
N GLY A 686 -38.78 2.17 17.61
CA GLY A 686 -37.65 1.45 18.17
C GLY A 686 -37.62 -0.04 17.82
N TRP A 687 -36.51 -0.70 18.11
CA TRP A 687 -36.31 -2.14 17.83
C TRP A 687 -37.35 -3.07 18.47
N LYS A 688 -38.03 -2.63 19.53
CA LYS A 688 -39.09 -3.38 20.22
C LYS A 688 -40.51 -2.98 19.80
N ALA A 689 -40.65 -1.99 18.92
CA ALA A 689 -41.95 -1.55 18.42
C ALA A 689 -42.57 -2.63 17.50
N PRO A 690 -43.91 -2.70 17.41
CA PRO A 690 -44.59 -3.63 16.50
C PRO A 690 -44.09 -3.50 15.06
N GLU A 691 -43.86 -4.63 14.38
CA GLU A 691 -43.51 -4.63 12.95
C GLU A 691 -44.71 -4.28 12.07
N ASP A 692 -45.91 -4.67 12.49
CA ASP A 692 -47.17 -4.38 11.81
C ASP A 692 -48.00 -3.41 12.67
N PRO A 693 -47.71 -2.10 12.63
CA PRO A 693 -48.46 -1.11 13.38
C PRO A 693 -49.91 -1.06 12.89
N ASP A 694 -50.87 -0.82 13.79
CA ASP A 694 -52.24 -0.54 13.35
C ASP A 694 -52.36 0.88 12.75
N THR A 695 -53.56 1.24 12.30
CA THR A 695 -53.81 2.56 11.68
C THR A 695 -53.56 3.73 12.63
N GLU A 696 -53.89 3.60 13.91
CA GLU A 696 -53.65 4.65 14.90
C GLU A 696 -52.15 4.80 15.18
N HIS A 697 -51.45 3.68 15.30
CA HIS A 697 -50.02 3.61 15.51
C HIS A 697 -49.24 4.23 14.35
N ARG A 698 -49.64 3.92 13.10
CA ARG A 698 -49.08 4.54 11.88
C ARG A 698 -49.27 6.06 11.85
N ALA A 699 -50.46 6.54 12.22
CA ALA A 699 -50.72 7.97 12.29
C ALA A 699 -49.80 8.66 13.30
N LYS A 700 -49.60 8.06 14.49
CA LYS A 700 -48.66 8.55 15.51
C LYS A 700 -47.21 8.59 15.00
N ILE A 701 -46.76 7.59 14.24
CA ILE A 701 -45.43 7.58 13.61
C ILE A 701 -45.30 8.74 12.62
N SER A 702 -46.27 8.91 11.72
CA SER A 702 -46.27 9.99 10.72
C SER A 702 -46.19 11.36 11.40
N ASP A 703 -46.99 11.60 12.44
CA ASP A 703 -47.04 12.88 13.16
C ASP A 703 -45.74 13.15 13.92
N LEU A 704 -45.17 12.13 14.56
CA LEU A 704 -43.88 12.23 15.23
C LEU A 704 -42.76 12.62 14.27
N LEU A 705 -42.67 11.95 13.11
CA LEU A 705 -41.65 12.24 12.10
C LEU A 705 -41.85 13.61 11.47
N ALA A 706 -43.09 14.05 11.23
CA ALA A 706 -43.39 15.39 10.74
C ALA A 706 -42.95 16.48 11.73
N LYS A 707 -43.19 16.27 13.02
CA LYS A 707 -42.75 17.19 14.08
C LYS A 707 -41.23 17.23 14.22
N ALA A 708 -40.56 16.07 14.14
CA ALA A 708 -39.09 16.01 14.12
C ALA A 708 -38.52 16.78 12.92
N ARG A 709 -39.10 16.59 11.73
CA ARG A 709 -38.75 17.31 10.50
C ARG A 709 -38.87 18.83 10.62
N ASP A 710 -39.92 19.32 11.28
CA ASP A 710 -40.12 20.76 11.45
C ASP A 710 -39.08 21.38 12.38
N ASN A 711 -38.72 20.68 13.46
CA ASN A 711 -37.60 21.07 14.31
C ASN A 711 -36.26 21.03 13.56
N TYR A 712 -35.98 19.98 12.80
CA TYR A 712 -34.80 19.89 11.94
C TYR A 712 -34.70 21.08 10.99
N ARG A 713 -35.80 21.40 10.29
CA ARG A 713 -35.88 22.55 9.38
C ARG A 713 -35.55 23.86 10.08
N ALA A 714 -36.13 24.09 11.26
CA ALA A 714 -35.89 25.30 12.03
C ALA A 714 -34.42 25.40 12.47
N GLY A 715 -33.84 24.29 12.95
CA GLY A 715 -32.42 24.22 13.33
C GLY A 715 -31.48 24.53 12.16
N ILE A 716 -31.75 23.96 10.99
CA ILE A 716 -31.00 24.26 9.76
C ILE A 716 -31.14 25.72 9.34
N GLY A 717 -32.34 26.30 9.46
CA GLY A 717 -32.58 27.72 9.17
C GLY A 717 -31.74 28.64 10.04
N GLU A 718 -31.61 28.33 11.33
CA GLU A 718 -30.75 29.09 12.25
C GLU A 718 -29.26 28.91 11.95
N ILE A 719 -28.81 27.70 11.54
CA ILE A 719 -27.42 27.51 11.05
C ILE A 719 -27.14 28.38 9.82
N GLU A 720 -28.10 28.49 8.91
CA GLU A 720 -27.95 29.35 7.72
C GLU A 720 -27.79 30.83 8.10
N GLN A 721 -28.54 31.31 9.09
CA GLN A 721 -28.38 32.68 9.60
C GLN A 721 -27.03 32.87 10.31
N ALA A 722 -26.61 31.90 11.12
CA ALA A 722 -25.28 31.92 11.76
C ALA A 722 -24.16 32.06 10.73
N LEU A 723 -24.21 31.31 9.63
CA LEU A 723 -23.23 31.40 8.55
C LEU A 723 -23.23 32.78 7.86
N LYS A 724 -24.40 33.41 7.66
CA LYS A 724 -24.50 34.77 7.10
C LYS A 724 -23.82 35.81 7.98
N GLU A 725 -24.01 35.75 9.30
CA GLU A 725 -23.35 36.68 10.23
C GLU A 725 -21.83 36.47 10.27
N ILE A 726 -21.37 35.22 10.27
CA ILE A 726 -19.93 34.89 10.23
C ILE A 726 -19.28 35.38 8.92
N ASP A 727 -19.94 35.19 7.78
CA ASP A 727 -19.40 35.59 6.48
C ASP A 727 -19.47 37.10 6.23
N ARG A 728 -20.32 37.85 6.96
CA ARG A 728 -20.40 39.32 6.92
C ARG A 728 -19.18 40.02 7.52
N ILE A 729 -18.45 39.37 8.42
CA ILE A 729 -17.28 39.94 9.11
C ILE A 729 -15.99 39.76 8.30
N LYS A 730 -15.99 38.91 7.27
CA LYS A 730 -14.88 38.77 6.32
C LYS A 730 -14.84 39.92 5.33
#